data_AF-A0A1F9U8L6-F1
#
_entry.id   AF-A0A1F9U8L6-F1
#
_cell.length_a   1.000
_cell.length_b   1.000
_cell.length_c   1.000
_cell.angle_alpha   90.00
_cell.angle_beta   90.00
_cell.angle_gamma   90.00
#
_symmetry.space_group_name_H-M   'P 1'
#
loop_
_entity.id
_entity.type
_entity.pdbx_description
1 polymer ?
#
loop_
_entity_poly.entity_id
_entity_poly.type
_entity_poly.pdbx_seq_one_letter_code
_entity_poly.pdbx_strand_id
1 'polypeptide(L)'
;MLIVRGLLLGLLHCCDPVYAMSYTIVHRTPLDAARSKSSGLITLPFENGLFKTQKSDAFLESTVLEAPLVFDDLVASWNAEVPEGASLRMQASVRIDGNWSQWFALGIQEGPQFHSVEKQEKEAGSVDVDTLKLKRGATAFRYRLQFFAPDRPIALRLAAVTVSDGSAAEPEAFKPGSWAGELKVSPRSQTVEQERYKHNVCSPTCLAMNLDYWGFPLKTAAVAEKVRDRKAEALGNTDIFGVWPFNAATAGAFGLEAYVARLNSFADVQNELAQGRPVIVSLSFAAGELSGAPIKQTKGHLMMITGFTPEGDVIVMDPAASEGDVRRVYKRRQFHRAWRINKRGLAYLIGPIAGRKMSVGAPVADLMAKPRQRKKIELHDPEHLSQLLYGEAITIRKTQGDWAEVEADQQPGLSANGKWRGYPGWVRGETLHFMPAPAPNAVVRTRQALLRRGQEISTLSVGTKLHRLSEEKGNSLVRLTDGDTAEISSDALYVPPAQPTEESRSQIIKTAELFLGTSYYWGGTSGVQPHLSMGVDCSGLVHLAYRIHGLDLPRNSHEQKLRSAPLHSGGMRPGDLVFMTDSVNSDKITHAMIYTGGDGVIESRKSSGRVLRSSFQERFKLPLPRIESGDAVMDYSF
;
A
#
# COMPACT_ATOMS: atom_id res chain seq x y z
N MET A 1 42.43 -12.44 -8.68
CA MET A 1 42.92 -12.86 -7.35
C MET A 1 42.72 -11.68 -6.41
N LEU A 2 41.82 -11.81 -5.41
CA LEU A 2 41.52 -10.92 -4.27
C LEU A 2 41.48 -9.39 -4.56
N ILE A 3 40.38 -8.64 -4.50
CA ILE A 3 39.62 -8.20 -3.30
C ILE A 3 38.30 -7.56 -3.82
N VAL A 4 37.15 -8.25 -3.74
CA VAL A 4 35.80 -7.64 -4.00
C VAL A 4 34.73 -8.26 -3.07
N ARG A 5 35.09 -8.60 -1.82
CA ARG A 5 34.18 -9.37 -0.92
C ARG A 5 33.85 -8.70 0.42
N GLY A 6 34.10 -7.41 0.59
CA GLY A 6 34.03 -6.76 1.91
C GLY A 6 33.02 -5.63 2.13
N LEU A 7 32.21 -5.22 1.14
CA LEU A 7 31.47 -3.94 1.23
C LEU A 7 29.96 -4.03 1.52
N LEU A 8 29.38 -5.23 1.66
CA LEU A 8 27.93 -5.40 1.86
C LEU A 8 27.47 -5.47 3.34
N LEU A 9 28.37 -5.34 4.31
CA LEU A 9 28.05 -5.46 5.75
C LEU A 9 28.34 -4.19 6.59
N GLY A 10 28.75 -3.07 5.96
CA GLY A 10 29.27 -1.90 6.69
C GLY A 10 28.46 -0.60 6.64
N LEU A 11 27.32 -0.52 5.95
CA LEU A 11 26.65 0.76 5.63
C LEU A 11 25.31 1.01 6.33
N LEU A 12 25.07 0.37 7.47
CA LEU A 12 23.80 0.49 8.21
C LEU A 12 23.82 1.48 9.40
N HIS A 13 24.83 2.34 9.51
CA HIS A 13 24.94 3.30 10.62
C HIS A 13 25.10 4.73 10.12
N CYS A 14 24.00 5.36 9.72
CA CYS A 14 23.67 6.77 9.97
C CYS A 14 22.28 7.08 9.40
N CYS A 15 21.42 7.67 10.24
CA CYS A 15 19.97 7.93 10.08
C CYS A 15 19.08 6.75 10.53
N ASP A 16 18.24 6.99 11.54
CA ASP A 16 17.40 6.01 12.25
C ASP A 16 16.86 4.87 11.36
N PRO A 17 17.36 3.63 11.51
CA PRO A 17 16.71 2.46 10.95
C PRO A 17 15.80 1.89 12.05
N VAL A 18 14.50 2.09 11.91
CA VAL A 18 13.56 1.07 12.40
C VAL A 18 13.87 -0.17 11.54
N TYR A 19 14.76 -1.04 12.00
CA TYR A 19 15.03 -2.31 11.34
C TYR A 19 13.70 -3.06 11.24
N ALA A 20 13.21 -3.25 10.02
CA ALA A 20 12.03 -4.05 9.78
C ALA A 20 12.35 -5.50 10.13
N MET A 21 11.87 -5.98 11.27
CA MET A 21 12.14 -7.34 11.75
C MET A 21 11.27 -8.40 11.05
N SER A 22 10.35 -7.95 10.20
CA SER A 22 9.54 -8.79 9.32
C SER A 22 9.18 -8.04 8.04
N TYR A 23 8.94 -8.79 6.98
CA TYR A 23 8.61 -8.28 5.66
C TYR A 23 7.50 -9.12 5.05
N THR A 24 6.45 -8.47 4.54
CA THR A 24 5.33 -9.13 3.89
C THR A 24 5.17 -8.55 2.49
N ILE A 25 5.08 -9.41 1.49
CA ILE A 25 4.75 -9.05 0.12
C ILE A 25 3.45 -9.72 -0.29
N VAL A 26 2.65 -9.00 -1.07
CA VAL A 26 1.40 -9.49 -1.64
C VAL A 26 1.37 -9.15 -3.11
N HIS A 27 1.17 -10.16 -3.96
CA HIS A 27 0.88 -10.00 -5.36
C HIS A 27 -0.62 -10.20 -5.59
N ARG A 28 -1.32 -9.11 -5.91
CA ARG A 28 -2.77 -9.05 -6.13
C ARG A 28 -3.14 -8.31 -7.41
N THR A 29 -2.28 -7.42 -7.90
CA THR A 29 -2.49 -6.68 -9.15
C THR A 29 -1.64 -7.26 -10.29
N PRO A 30 -2.05 -7.06 -11.55
CA PRO A 30 -1.22 -7.45 -12.69
C PRO A 30 0.19 -6.84 -12.65
N LEU A 31 0.32 -5.63 -12.09
CA LEU A 31 1.60 -4.94 -11.96
C LEU A 31 2.52 -5.61 -10.93
N ASP A 32 1.97 -6.04 -9.78
CA ASP A 32 2.73 -6.78 -8.76
C ASP A 32 3.42 -8.02 -9.37
N ALA A 33 2.75 -8.69 -10.31
CA ALA A 33 3.24 -9.90 -10.96
C ALA A 33 3.85 -9.67 -12.36
N ALA A 34 3.99 -8.42 -12.83
CA ALA A 34 4.36 -8.13 -14.23
C ALA A 34 5.72 -8.70 -14.65
N ARG A 35 6.64 -8.87 -13.70
CA ARG A 35 7.97 -9.45 -13.91
C ARG A 35 8.06 -10.94 -13.58
N SER A 36 6.97 -11.55 -13.12
CA SER A 36 6.93 -12.97 -12.78
C SER A 36 7.03 -13.83 -14.04
N LYS A 37 7.65 -15.01 -13.93
CA LYS A 37 7.64 -16.00 -15.00
C LYS A 37 6.32 -16.76 -14.92
N SER A 38 5.59 -16.86 -16.02
CA SER A 38 4.34 -17.60 -16.06
C SER A 38 4.13 -18.36 -17.36
N SER A 39 3.37 -19.44 -17.30
CA SER A 39 2.89 -20.17 -18.48
C SER A 39 1.46 -20.63 -18.25
N GLY A 40 0.63 -20.57 -19.29
CA GLY A 40 -0.76 -21.05 -19.23
C GLY A 40 -1.70 -20.19 -18.37
N LEU A 41 -1.37 -18.93 -18.13
CA LEU A 41 -2.17 -17.97 -17.35
C LEU A 41 -2.59 -16.78 -18.21
N ILE A 42 -3.76 -16.21 -17.91
CA ILE A 42 -4.22 -14.94 -18.45
C ILE A 42 -4.73 -14.03 -17.33
N THR A 43 -4.53 -12.73 -17.48
CA THR A 43 -4.90 -11.72 -16.48
C THR A 43 -6.42 -11.65 -16.29
N LEU A 44 -6.85 -11.54 -15.04
CA LEU A 44 -8.24 -11.26 -14.69
C LEU A 44 -8.52 -9.76 -14.67
N PRO A 45 -9.79 -9.33 -14.85
CA PRO A 45 -10.16 -7.96 -14.51
C PRO A 45 -9.73 -7.62 -13.08
N PHE A 46 -9.30 -6.38 -12.86
CA PHE A 46 -8.75 -5.93 -11.57
C PHE A 46 -9.63 -6.32 -10.36
N GLU A 47 -10.95 -6.14 -10.49
CA GLU A 47 -11.92 -6.48 -9.45
C GLU A 47 -11.89 -7.97 -9.04
N ASN A 48 -11.51 -8.85 -9.97
CA ASN A 48 -11.62 -10.31 -9.81
C ASN A 48 -10.34 -10.97 -9.32
N GLY A 49 -9.18 -10.32 -9.39
CA GLY A 49 -7.93 -10.95 -8.94
C GLY A 49 -6.75 -10.68 -9.84
N LEU A 50 -5.89 -11.70 -9.91
CA LEU A 50 -4.60 -11.64 -10.57
C LEU A 50 -4.64 -12.39 -11.91
N PHE A 51 -4.82 -13.72 -11.87
CA PHE A 51 -4.76 -14.58 -13.04
C PHE A 51 -5.85 -15.66 -13.04
N LYS A 52 -6.20 -16.15 -14.23
CA LYS A 52 -6.91 -17.41 -14.40
C LYS A 52 -6.13 -18.36 -15.28
N THR A 53 -6.26 -19.66 -15.05
CA THR A 53 -5.62 -20.66 -15.91
C THR A 53 -6.30 -20.71 -17.28
N GLN A 54 -5.47 -20.87 -18.31
CA GLN A 54 -5.86 -21.10 -19.71
C GLN A 54 -5.49 -22.52 -20.17
N LYS A 55 -4.51 -23.15 -19.51
CA LYS A 55 -4.07 -24.53 -19.75
C LYS A 55 -4.25 -25.34 -18.47
N SER A 56 -4.38 -26.66 -18.61
CA SER A 56 -4.44 -27.57 -17.46
C SER A 56 -3.20 -27.44 -16.58
N ASP A 57 -2.02 -27.59 -17.18
CA ASP A 57 -0.75 -27.33 -16.50
C ASP A 57 -0.35 -25.88 -16.72
N ALA A 58 -0.37 -25.10 -15.64
CA ALA A 58 0.06 -23.71 -15.63
C ALA A 58 0.97 -23.44 -14.44
N PHE A 59 1.73 -22.36 -14.49
CA PHE A 59 2.53 -21.92 -13.34
C PHE A 59 2.71 -20.41 -13.30
N LEU A 60 2.98 -19.93 -12.09
CA LEU A 60 3.49 -18.59 -11.79
C LEU A 60 4.72 -18.75 -10.88
N GLU A 61 5.85 -18.20 -11.26
CA GLU A 61 7.05 -18.06 -10.42
C GLU A 61 7.37 -16.59 -10.26
N SER A 62 7.49 -16.13 -9.01
CA SER A 62 7.82 -14.74 -8.72
C SER A 62 9.20 -14.36 -9.26
N THR A 63 9.49 -13.07 -9.33
CA THR A 63 10.87 -12.59 -9.37
C THR A 63 11.64 -13.05 -8.14
N VAL A 64 12.95 -12.80 -8.14
CA VAL A 64 13.72 -12.81 -6.90
C VAL A 64 13.25 -11.63 -6.05
N LEU A 65 12.85 -11.93 -4.81
CA LEU A 65 12.38 -10.95 -3.84
C LEU A 65 13.47 -10.78 -2.78
N GLU A 66 14.19 -9.67 -2.88
CA GLU A 66 15.25 -9.29 -1.95
C GLU A 66 14.62 -8.84 -0.62
N ALA A 67 14.90 -9.59 0.45
CA ALA A 67 14.36 -9.26 1.76
C ALA A 67 15.17 -8.10 2.37
N PRO A 68 14.52 -7.10 2.99
CA PRO A 68 15.22 -6.02 3.69
C PRO A 68 15.86 -6.46 5.01
N LEU A 69 15.80 -7.76 5.33
CA LEU A 69 16.31 -8.39 6.55
C LEU A 69 16.87 -9.78 6.22
N VAL A 70 17.72 -10.30 7.12
CA VAL A 70 18.09 -11.71 7.12
C VAL A 70 17.01 -12.50 7.86
N PHE A 71 16.33 -13.43 7.20
CA PHE A 71 15.19 -14.15 7.80
C PHE A 71 15.47 -15.64 7.98
N ASP A 72 14.86 -16.25 9.00
CA ASP A 72 14.94 -17.69 9.29
C ASP A 72 13.57 -18.38 9.30
N ASP A 73 12.50 -17.63 9.03
CA ASP A 73 11.11 -18.08 9.05
C ASP A 73 10.34 -17.49 7.86
N LEU A 74 9.56 -18.33 7.18
CA LEU A 74 8.75 -17.97 6.02
C LEU A 74 7.38 -18.67 6.08
N VAL A 75 6.31 -17.90 5.88
CA VAL A 75 4.94 -18.40 5.73
C VAL A 75 4.35 -17.84 4.43
N ALA A 76 3.66 -18.68 3.67
CA ALA A 76 2.95 -18.28 2.46
C ALA A 76 1.44 -18.46 2.61
N SER A 77 0.67 -17.64 1.89
CA SER A 77 -0.78 -17.76 1.77
C SER A 77 -1.26 -17.32 0.39
N TRP A 78 -2.44 -17.77 -0.01
CA TRP A 78 -3.02 -17.42 -1.31
C TRP A 78 -4.54 -17.47 -1.24
N ASN A 79 -5.19 -16.72 -2.11
CA ASN A 79 -6.63 -16.83 -2.33
C ASN A 79 -6.85 -17.29 -3.76
N ALA A 80 -7.51 -18.44 -3.94
CA ALA A 80 -7.86 -18.96 -5.24
C ALA A 80 -9.21 -19.68 -5.23
N GLU A 81 -9.97 -19.50 -6.30
CA GLU A 81 -11.09 -20.35 -6.62
C GLU A 81 -10.56 -21.57 -7.38
N VAL A 82 -10.49 -22.71 -6.69
CA VAL A 82 -10.04 -23.98 -7.25
C VAL A 82 -11.26 -24.90 -7.37
N PRO A 83 -11.70 -25.24 -8.60
CA PRO A 83 -12.84 -26.13 -8.79
C PRO A 83 -12.50 -27.57 -8.40
N GLU A 84 -13.53 -28.36 -8.09
CA GLU A 84 -13.37 -29.81 -7.89
C GLU A 84 -12.63 -30.47 -9.05
N GLY A 85 -11.70 -31.38 -8.73
CA GLY A 85 -10.80 -32.04 -9.69
C GLY A 85 -9.55 -31.23 -10.08
N ALA A 86 -9.48 -29.94 -9.72
CA ALA A 86 -8.30 -29.11 -9.93
C ALA A 86 -7.44 -29.00 -8.66
N SER A 87 -6.17 -28.64 -8.81
CA SER A 87 -5.27 -28.40 -7.69
C SER A 87 -4.31 -27.24 -7.92
N LEU A 88 -3.87 -26.65 -6.81
CA LEU A 88 -2.87 -25.59 -6.73
C LEU A 88 -1.86 -25.95 -5.65
N ARG A 89 -0.57 -25.87 -5.98
CA ARG A 89 0.54 -26.08 -5.04
C ARG A 89 1.37 -24.82 -4.88
N MET A 90 1.56 -24.38 -3.64
CA MET A 90 2.45 -23.28 -3.27
C MET A 90 3.82 -23.82 -2.85
N GLN A 91 4.89 -23.22 -3.36
CA GLN A 91 6.26 -23.56 -3.05
C GLN A 91 7.13 -22.32 -2.84
N ALA A 92 8.21 -22.44 -2.08
CA ALA A 92 9.23 -21.40 -1.96
C ALA A 92 10.65 -21.98 -2.06
N SER A 93 11.57 -21.16 -2.55
CA SER A 93 13.02 -21.38 -2.53
C SER A 93 13.67 -20.13 -1.93
N VAL A 94 14.65 -20.32 -1.06
CA VAL A 94 15.31 -19.24 -0.31
C VAL A 94 16.78 -19.17 -0.67
N ARG A 95 17.38 -17.99 -0.58
CA ARG A 95 18.80 -17.77 -0.87
C ARG A 95 19.59 -17.66 0.43
N ILE A 96 20.41 -18.66 0.70
CA ILE A 96 21.28 -18.76 1.89
C ILE A 96 22.73 -18.72 1.40
N ASP A 97 23.55 -17.83 1.94
CA ASP A 97 24.96 -17.65 1.55
C ASP A 97 25.16 -17.50 0.03
N GLY A 98 24.22 -16.82 -0.65
CA GLY A 98 24.24 -16.60 -2.10
C GLY A 98 23.75 -17.78 -2.95
N ASN A 99 23.41 -18.92 -2.35
CA ASN A 99 22.94 -20.11 -3.06
C ASN A 99 21.44 -20.35 -2.84
N TRP A 100 20.75 -20.78 -3.89
CA TRP A 100 19.34 -21.14 -3.80
C TRP A 100 19.15 -22.52 -3.17
N SER A 101 18.24 -22.62 -2.20
CA SER A 101 17.75 -23.90 -1.70
C SER A 101 16.95 -24.64 -2.77
N GLN A 102 16.75 -25.94 -2.57
CA GLN A 102 15.65 -26.66 -3.21
C GLN A 102 14.30 -25.98 -2.94
N TRP A 103 13.30 -26.31 -3.76
CA TRP A 103 11.93 -25.88 -3.56
C TRP A 103 11.29 -26.66 -2.41
N PHE A 104 10.76 -25.94 -1.43
CA PHE A 104 9.93 -26.47 -0.36
C PHE A 104 8.47 -26.29 -0.74
N ALA A 105 7.67 -27.36 -0.66
CA ALA A 105 6.22 -27.21 -0.75
C ALA A 105 5.69 -26.62 0.57
N LEU A 106 4.78 -25.64 0.50
CA LEU A 106 4.22 -24.94 1.67
C LEU A 106 2.74 -25.24 1.88
N GLY A 107 2.08 -25.87 0.91
CA GLY A 107 0.69 -26.28 1.00
C GLY A 107 0.09 -26.59 -0.36
N ILE A 108 -1.01 -27.33 -0.33
CA ILE A 108 -1.77 -27.72 -1.53
C ILE A 108 -3.25 -27.44 -1.29
N GLN A 109 -3.91 -26.90 -2.31
CA GLN A 109 -5.36 -26.79 -2.41
C GLN A 109 -5.84 -27.75 -3.50
N GLU A 110 -6.74 -28.67 -3.14
CA GLU A 110 -7.40 -29.63 -4.04
C GLU A 110 -8.90 -29.33 -4.01
N GLY A 111 -9.44 -28.78 -5.10
CA GLY A 111 -10.77 -28.21 -5.10
C GLY A 111 -10.97 -27.19 -3.96
N PRO A 112 -12.11 -27.23 -3.23
CA PRO A 112 -12.34 -26.34 -2.09
C PRO A 112 -11.54 -26.74 -0.84
N GLN A 113 -10.86 -27.89 -0.84
CA GLN A 113 -10.15 -28.42 0.31
C GLN A 113 -8.68 -28.01 0.30
N PHE A 114 -8.12 -27.87 1.50
CA PHE A 114 -6.72 -27.57 1.70
C PHE A 114 -6.08 -28.64 2.56
N HIS A 115 -4.80 -28.94 2.33
CA HIS A 115 -4.07 -29.88 3.17
C HIS A 115 -2.58 -29.53 3.26
N SER A 116 -2.03 -29.77 4.45
CA SER A 116 -0.60 -29.64 4.70
C SER A 116 0.17 -30.66 3.86
N VAL A 117 1.44 -30.35 3.64
CA VAL A 117 2.37 -31.27 2.98
C VAL A 117 3.06 -32.13 4.03
N GLU A 118 3.52 -33.32 3.62
CA GLU A 118 4.35 -34.15 4.49
C GLU A 118 5.55 -33.35 5.02
N LYS A 119 5.96 -33.68 6.25
CA LYS A 119 7.08 -33.02 6.90
C LYS A 119 8.33 -33.13 6.01
N GLN A 120 8.84 -31.98 5.57
CA GLN A 120 10.06 -31.91 4.78
C GLN A 120 11.21 -31.57 5.70
N GLU A 121 12.20 -32.45 5.80
CA GLU A 121 13.47 -32.17 6.49
C GLU A 121 14.61 -32.20 5.46
N LYS A 122 15.28 -31.06 5.29
CA LYS A 122 16.33 -30.88 4.28
C LYS A 122 17.53 -30.11 4.85
N GLU A 123 18.56 -29.93 4.03
CA GLU A 123 19.78 -29.22 4.44
C GLU A 123 19.50 -27.77 4.83
N ALA A 124 18.74 -27.04 4.00
CA ALA A 124 18.44 -25.63 4.23
C ALA A 124 17.47 -25.35 5.41
N GLY A 125 16.62 -26.32 5.75
CA GLY A 125 15.54 -26.11 6.73
C GLY A 125 14.50 -27.22 6.73
N SER A 126 13.41 -26.95 7.43
CA SER A 126 12.28 -27.86 7.58
C SER A 126 10.94 -27.14 7.33
N VAL A 127 9.97 -27.84 6.75
CA VAL A 127 8.58 -27.37 6.70
C VAL A 127 7.79 -28.12 7.76
N ASP A 128 7.20 -27.36 8.68
CA ASP A 128 6.37 -27.83 9.77
C ASP A 128 4.96 -27.27 9.58
N VAL A 129 4.06 -28.14 9.09
CA VAL A 129 2.68 -27.83 8.65
C VAL A 129 2.61 -26.83 7.49
N ASP A 130 2.88 -25.56 7.76
CA ASP A 130 2.73 -24.43 6.83
C ASP A 130 3.86 -23.39 6.92
N THR A 131 4.82 -23.63 7.82
CA THR A 131 5.92 -22.69 8.10
C THR A 131 7.24 -23.32 7.69
N LEU A 132 8.00 -22.62 6.84
CA LEU A 132 9.37 -22.96 6.50
C LEU A 132 10.31 -22.34 7.55
N LYS A 133 10.92 -23.20 8.38
CA LYS A 133 11.94 -22.84 9.38
C LYS A 133 13.32 -23.18 8.84
N LEU A 134 14.20 -22.18 8.75
CA LEU A 134 15.54 -22.31 8.20
C LEU A 134 16.56 -22.59 9.29
N LYS A 135 17.59 -23.38 8.95
CA LYS A 135 18.73 -23.63 9.86
C LYS A 135 19.73 -22.47 9.86
N ARG A 136 19.71 -21.65 8.81
CA ARG A 136 20.58 -20.49 8.60
C ARG A 136 19.76 -19.38 7.94
N GLY A 137 20.14 -18.13 8.21
CA GLY A 137 19.45 -16.96 7.67
C GLY A 137 19.52 -16.88 6.14
N ALA A 138 18.41 -16.50 5.52
CA ALA A 138 18.29 -16.22 4.10
C ALA A 138 18.15 -14.72 3.84
N THR A 139 18.58 -14.28 2.64
CA THR A 139 18.54 -12.86 2.24
C THR A 139 17.54 -12.56 1.13
N ALA A 140 17.05 -13.59 0.46
CA ALA A 140 16.03 -13.46 -0.58
C ALA A 140 15.19 -14.72 -0.65
N PHE A 141 14.00 -14.61 -1.23
CA PHE A 141 13.17 -15.75 -1.57
C PHE A 141 12.56 -15.58 -2.96
N ARG A 142 12.02 -16.68 -3.47
CA ARG A 142 11.09 -16.71 -4.59
C ARG A 142 10.03 -17.74 -4.30
N TYR A 143 8.83 -17.52 -4.80
CA TYR A 143 7.74 -18.47 -4.66
C TYR A 143 7.25 -18.95 -6.02
N ARG A 144 6.61 -20.12 -6.03
CA ARG A 144 6.01 -20.71 -7.20
C ARG A 144 4.64 -21.26 -6.87
N LEU A 145 3.68 -20.95 -7.73
CA LEU A 145 2.36 -21.57 -7.79
C LEU A 145 2.32 -22.50 -9.00
N GLN A 146 2.06 -23.78 -8.77
CA GLN A 146 1.79 -24.75 -9.82
C GLN A 146 0.30 -25.06 -9.83
N PHE A 147 -0.29 -25.06 -11.02
CA PHE A 147 -1.72 -25.28 -11.22
C PHE A 147 -1.93 -26.54 -12.06
N PHE A 148 -2.90 -27.35 -11.66
CA PHE A 148 -3.44 -28.44 -12.45
C PHE A 148 -4.96 -28.25 -12.56
N ALA A 149 -5.46 -27.94 -13.76
CA ALA A 149 -6.83 -27.51 -14.01
C ALA A 149 -7.40 -28.22 -15.26
N PRO A 150 -7.68 -29.54 -15.19
CA PRO A 150 -8.00 -30.35 -16.36
C PRO A 150 -9.29 -29.93 -17.06
N ASP A 151 -10.32 -29.59 -16.29
CA ASP A 151 -11.67 -29.32 -16.81
C ASP A 151 -12.09 -27.86 -16.68
N ARG A 152 -11.91 -27.26 -15.49
CA ARG A 152 -12.34 -25.90 -15.16
C ARG A 152 -11.17 -25.04 -14.72
N PRO A 153 -11.12 -23.76 -15.12
CA PRO A 153 -10.00 -22.89 -14.81
C PRO A 153 -9.94 -22.57 -13.30
N ILE A 154 -8.72 -22.41 -12.80
CA ILE A 154 -8.46 -21.88 -11.46
C ILE A 154 -8.36 -20.36 -11.58
N ALA A 155 -9.06 -19.62 -10.71
CA ALA A 155 -8.91 -18.17 -10.59
C ALA A 155 -8.05 -17.83 -9.37
N LEU A 156 -6.83 -17.37 -9.59
CA LEU A 156 -5.93 -16.85 -8.56
C LEU A 156 -6.26 -15.39 -8.28
N ARG A 157 -6.65 -15.09 -7.05
CA ARG A 157 -6.94 -13.72 -6.60
C ARG A 157 -5.70 -13.04 -6.05
N LEU A 158 -5.00 -13.67 -5.11
CA LEU A 158 -3.75 -13.13 -4.55
C LEU A 158 -2.79 -14.25 -4.15
N ALA A 159 -1.51 -13.91 -4.07
CA ALA A 159 -0.48 -14.68 -3.40
C ALA A 159 0.30 -13.78 -2.45
N ALA A 160 0.60 -14.25 -1.25
CA ALA A 160 1.33 -13.50 -0.24
C ALA A 160 2.40 -14.37 0.41
N VAL A 161 3.53 -13.74 0.75
CA VAL A 161 4.62 -14.37 1.50
C VAL A 161 5.07 -13.40 2.57
N THR A 162 5.21 -13.88 3.80
CA THR A 162 5.79 -13.13 4.90
C THR A 162 7.03 -13.85 5.44
N VAL A 163 8.05 -13.06 5.74
CA VAL A 163 9.31 -13.52 6.33
C VAL A 163 9.61 -12.73 7.60
N SER A 164 10.36 -13.35 8.51
CA SER A 164 10.81 -12.71 9.75
C SER A 164 12.19 -13.17 10.12
N ASP A 165 12.95 -12.30 10.76
CA ASP A 165 14.05 -12.73 11.60
C ASP A 165 13.52 -13.19 12.96
N GLY A 166 14.35 -13.91 13.71
CA GLY A 166 14.03 -14.36 15.06
C GLY A 166 14.20 -13.32 16.15
N SER A 167 14.61 -12.10 15.82
CA SER A 167 14.83 -11.02 16.75
C SER A 167 13.62 -10.09 16.86
N ALA A 168 13.45 -9.45 18.01
CA ALA A 168 12.44 -8.41 18.22
C ALA A 168 13.01 -7.33 19.13
N ALA A 169 12.77 -6.07 18.78
CA ALA A 169 13.07 -4.92 19.64
C ALA A 169 12.01 -4.77 20.74
N GLU A 170 12.28 -3.92 21.74
CA GLU A 170 11.26 -3.48 22.71
C GLU A 170 10.09 -2.76 22.01
N PRO A 171 8.86 -2.79 22.59
CA PRO A 171 7.72 -2.11 21.99
C PRO A 171 7.96 -0.60 21.93
N GLU A 172 7.57 0.00 20.81
CA GLU A 172 7.55 1.45 20.67
C GLU A 172 6.61 2.11 21.70
N ALA A 173 6.95 3.34 22.10
CA ALA A 173 6.08 4.17 22.91
C ALA A 173 4.73 4.35 22.21
N PHE A 174 3.63 4.21 22.95
CA PHE A 174 2.31 4.42 22.38
C PHE A 174 2.15 5.86 21.93
N LYS A 175 1.79 6.02 20.66
CA LYS A 175 1.35 7.28 20.10
C LYS A 175 -0.08 7.06 19.59
N PRO A 176 -1.09 7.76 20.13
CA PRO A 176 -2.42 7.69 19.55
C PRO A 176 -2.31 8.14 18.09
N GLY A 177 -2.70 7.27 17.16
CA GLY A 177 -2.73 7.57 15.73
C GLY A 177 -3.92 8.46 15.39
N SER A 178 -4.20 8.61 14.09
CA SER A 178 -5.41 9.30 13.60
C SER A 178 -6.72 8.60 14.00
N TRP A 179 -6.64 7.37 14.52
CA TRP A 179 -7.75 6.59 15.02
C TRP A 179 -7.52 6.22 16.49
N ALA A 180 -8.49 6.57 17.33
CA ALA A 180 -8.59 6.17 18.74
C ALA A 180 -10.00 5.63 18.95
N GLY A 181 -10.17 4.31 18.92
CA GLY A 181 -11.48 3.69 19.06
C GLY A 181 -11.41 2.17 19.15
N GLU A 182 -12.58 1.56 19.22
CA GLU A 182 -12.76 0.12 19.18
C GLU A 182 -13.75 -0.21 18.06
N LEU A 183 -13.39 -1.17 17.21
CA LEU A 183 -14.28 -1.73 16.22
C LEU A 183 -15.31 -2.64 16.90
N LYS A 184 -16.59 -2.44 16.55
CA LYS A 184 -17.67 -3.26 17.08
C LYS A 184 -17.70 -4.60 16.38
N VAL A 185 -17.31 -5.66 17.09
CA VAL A 185 -17.32 -7.05 16.62
C VAL A 185 -18.23 -7.87 17.55
N SER A 186 -19.02 -8.78 16.97
CA SER A 186 -19.83 -9.73 17.73
C SER A 186 -18.91 -10.75 18.44
N PRO A 187 -18.86 -10.75 19.79
CA PRO A 187 -17.99 -11.67 20.52
C PRO A 187 -18.43 -13.13 20.35
N ARG A 188 -17.47 -14.05 20.23
CA ARG A 188 -17.73 -15.50 20.18
C ARG A 188 -16.72 -16.25 21.04
N SER A 189 -17.22 -17.13 21.90
CA SER A 189 -16.39 -18.07 22.67
C SER A 189 -16.20 -19.37 21.89
N GLN A 190 -14.98 -19.89 21.88
CA GLN A 190 -14.67 -21.21 21.29
C GLN A 190 -15.27 -22.38 22.08
N THR A 191 -15.75 -22.12 23.30
CA THR A 191 -16.26 -23.15 24.22
C THR A 191 -17.74 -23.47 24.07
N VAL A 192 -18.50 -22.62 23.38
CA VAL A 192 -19.97 -22.72 23.31
C VAL A 192 -20.43 -23.52 22.10
N GLU A 193 -19.87 -23.24 20.91
CA GLU A 193 -20.42 -23.75 19.65
C GLU A 193 -19.77 -25.05 19.15
N GLN A 194 -18.73 -25.57 19.82
CA GLN A 194 -17.97 -26.73 19.33
C GLN A 194 -17.41 -27.59 20.46
N GLU A 195 -18.23 -28.47 21.02
CA GLU A 195 -17.86 -29.29 22.19
C GLU A 195 -16.70 -30.25 21.89
N ARG A 196 -16.63 -30.82 20.68
CA ARG A 196 -15.60 -31.81 20.29
C ARG A 196 -14.20 -31.22 20.28
N TYR A 197 -14.06 -29.94 19.91
CA TYR A 197 -12.78 -29.30 19.63
C TYR A 197 -12.59 -27.96 20.34
N LYS A 198 -13.36 -27.70 21.40
CA LYS A 198 -13.38 -26.41 22.12
C LYS A 198 -12.02 -25.92 22.62
N HIS A 199 -11.00 -26.77 22.67
CA HIS A 199 -9.64 -26.37 23.07
C HIS A 199 -8.71 -26.03 21.87
N ASN A 200 -9.11 -26.37 20.64
CA ASN A 200 -8.27 -26.27 19.43
C ASN A 200 -8.86 -25.39 18.31
N VAL A 201 -9.98 -24.70 18.56
CA VAL A 201 -10.75 -23.94 17.55
C VAL A 201 -10.65 -22.41 17.71
N CYS A 202 -9.61 -21.89 18.37
CA CYS A 202 -9.39 -20.44 18.50
C CYS A 202 -9.30 -19.73 17.12
N SER A 203 -8.60 -20.34 16.15
CA SER A 203 -8.46 -19.81 14.78
C SER A 203 -9.80 -19.71 14.04
N PRO A 204 -10.58 -20.80 13.85
CA PRO A 204 -11.88 -20.72 13.20
C PRO A 204 -12.90 -19.86 13.97
N THR A 205 -12.78 -19.74 15.31
CA THR A 205 -13.62 -18.81 16.08
C THR A 205 -13.30 -17.36 15.76
N CYS A 206 -12.01 -16.99 15.69
CA CYS A 206 -11.59 -15.64 15.26
C CYS A 206 -12.00 -15.36 13.81
N LEU A 207 -11.87 -16.34 12.92
CA LEU A 207 -12.32 -16.21 11.54
C LEU A 207 -13.85 -16.05 11.45
N ALA A 208 -14.63 -16.79 12.24
CA ALA A 208 -16.09 -16.62 12.31
C ALA A 208 -16.49 -15.21 12.75
N MET A 209 -15.83 -14.65 13.78
CA MET A 209 -16.04 -13.25 14.20
C MET A 209 -15.69 -12.25 13.08
N ASN A 210 -14.65 -12.52 12.30
CA ASN A 210 -14.22 -11.64 11.20
C ASN A 210 -15.19 -11.70 10.01
N LEU A 211 -15.64 -12.90 9.64
CA LEU A 211 -16.63 -13.10 8.60
C LEU A 211 -17.96 -12.43 8.97
N ASP A 212 -18.41 -12.60 10.21
CA ASP A 212 -19.60 -11.90 10.74
C ASP A 212 -19.46 -10.37 10.66
N TYR A 213 -18.31 -9.83 11.09
CA TYR A 213 -18.01 -8.39 10.96
C TYR A 213 -18.11 -7.88 9.51
N TRP A 214 -17.76 -8.70 8.52
CA TRP A 214 -17.87 -8.38 7.10
C TRP A 214 -19.21 -8.80 6.45
N GLY A 215 -20.20 -9.22 7.23
CA GLY A 215 -21.55 -9.54 6.74
C GLY A 215 -21.75 -10.98 6.27
N PHE A 216 -20.87 -11.90 6.63
CA PHE A 216 -20.93 -13.32 6.33
C PHE A 216 -21.09 -14.16 7.62
N PRO A 217 -22.24 -14.09 8.31
CA PRO A 217 -22.40 -14.74 9.61
C PRO A 217 -22.35 -16.26 9.47
N LEU A 218 -21.34 -16.88 10.08
CA LEU A 218 -21.18 -18.33 10.18
C LEU A 218 -20.93 -18.73 11.62
N LYS A 219 -21.45 -19.91 12.00
CA LYS A 219 -21.11 -20.54 13.28
C LYS A 219 -19.66 -21.00 13.27
N THR A 220 -19.00 -20.98 14.43
CA THR A 220 -17.63 -21.48 14.62
C THR A 220 -17.49 -22.91 14.11
N ALA A 221 -18.46 -23.78 14.38
CA ALA A 221 -18.43 -25.17 13.90
C ALA A 221 -18.41 -25.27 12.36
N ALA A 222 -19.16 -24.41 11.66
CA ALA A 222 -19.19 -24.41 10.19
C ALA A 222 -17.87 -23.89 9.60
N VAL A 223 -17.24 -22.90 10.25
CA VAL A 223 -15.91 -22.43 9.85
C VAL A 223 -14.85 -23.49 10.14
N ALA A 224 -14.90 -24.14 11.31
CA ALA A 224 -13.98 -25.21 11.69
C ALA A 224 -13.98 -26.37 10.69
N GLU A 225 -15.15 -26.79 10.21
CA GLU A 225 -15.26 -27.84 9.17
C GLU A 225 -14.65 -27.43 7.82
N LYS A 226 -14.64 -26.13 7.49
CA LYS A 226 -14.04 -25.62 6.26
C LYS A 226 -12.51 -25.54 6.33
N VAL A 227 -11.94 -25.23 7.50
CA VAL A 227 -10.49 -25.02 7.68
C VAL A 227 -9.75 -26.24 8.23
N ARG A 228 -10.46 -27.33 8.54
CA ARG A 228 -9.88 -28.56 9.10
C ARG A 228 -8.95 -29.21 8.09
N ASP A 229 -7.70 -29.45 8.51
CA ASP A 229 -6.77 -30.25 7.72
C ASP A 229 -7.08 -31.75 7.89
N ARG A 230 -7.86 -32.30 6.95
CA ARG A 230 -8.26 -33.71 6.96
C ARG A 230 -7.10 -34.66 6.62
N LYS A 231 -6.05 -34.20 5.93
CA LYS A 231 -4.89 -35.07 5.64
C LYS A 231 -3.89 -35.09 6.79
N ALA A 232 -3.82 -34.03 7.61
CA ALA A 232 -3.03 -34.06 8.84
C ALA A 232 -3.44 -35.23 9.76
N GLU A 233 -4.74 -35.55 9.84
CA GLU A 233 -5.25 -36.72 10.57
C GLU A 233 -4.74 -38.04 9.99
N ALA A 234 -4.72 -38.16 8.66
CA ALA A 234 -4.15 -39.32 8.00
C ALA A 234 -2.62 -39.43 8.19
N LEU A 235 -1.94 -38.32 8.48
CA LEU A 235 -0.51 -38.24 8.80
C LEU A 235 -0.20 -38.38 10.30
N GLY A 236 -1.19 -38.76 11.13
CA GLY A 236 -1.02 -39.00 12.56
C GLY A 236 -1.11 -37.76 13.46
N ASN A 237 -1.46 -36.60 12.90
CA ASN A 237 -1.72 -35.38 13.66
C ASN A 237 -3.24 -35.17 13.82
N THR A 238 -3.75 -35.17 15.04
CA THR A 238 -5.19 -35.00 15.30
C THR A 238 -5.59 -33.52 15.32
N ASP A 239 -6.69 -33.19 14.61
CA ASP A 239 -7.47 -31.95 14.74
C ASP A 239 -6.72 -30.60 14.58
N ILE A 240 -6.04 -30.41 13.43
CA ILE A 240 -5.41 -29.13 13.08
C ILE A 240 -6.42 -28.19 12.38
N PHE A 241 -6.76 -27.08 13.04
CA PHE A 241 -7.62 -26.00 12.50
C PHE A 241 -6.88 -24.68 12.26
N GLY A 242 -5.64 -24.58 12.71
CA GLY A 242 -4.82 -23.36 12.73
C GLY A 242 -3.85 -23.22 11.56
N VAL A 243 -4.11 -23.88 10.43
CA VAL A 243 -3.24 -23.75 9.25
C VAL A 243 -3.43 -22.36 8.64
N TRP A 244 -2.36 -21.57 8.65
CA TRP A 244 -2.32 -20.16 8.26
C TRP A 244 -2.89 -19.92 6.86
N PRO A 245 -2.34 -20.53 5.78
CA PRO A 245 -2.87 -20.34 4.44
C PRO A 245 -4.35 -20.74 4.30
N PHE A 246 -4.84 -21.70 5.08
CA PHE A 246 -6.18 -22.28 4.85
C PHE A 246 -7.27 -21.39 5.42
N ASN A 247 -7.02 -20.79 6.58
CA ASN A 247 -7.93 -19.80 7.17
C ASN A 247 -8.00 -18.54 6.27
N ALA A 248 -6.86 -18.07 5.75
CA ALA A 248 -6.82 -16.96 4.81
C ALA A 248 -7.60 -17.28 3.53
N ALA A 249 -7.33 -18.43 2.90
CA ALA A 249 -8.00 -18.81 1.67
C ALA A 249 -9.51 -19.07 1.84
N THR A 250 -9.93 -19.58 3.01
CA THR A 250 -11.35 -19.74 3.36
C THR A 250 -12.06 -18.39 3.42
N ALA A 251 -11.45 -17.36 4.02
CA ALA A 251 -11.97 -16.00 3.94
C ALA A 251 -11.98 -15.47 2.49
N GLY A 252 -10.93 -15.80 1.72
CA GLY A 252 -10.82 -15.47 0.31
C GLY A 252 -11.99 -15.97 -0.55
N ALA A 253 -12.56 -17.14 -0.22
CA ALA A 253 -13.72 -17.70 -0.90
C ALA A 253 -15.00 -16.86 -0.74
N PHE A 254 -15.05 -15.93 0.23
CA PHE A 254 -16.17 -14.99 0.43
C PHE A 254 -15.98 -13.64 -0.30
N GLY A 255 -15.02 -13.54 -1.22
CA GLY A 255 -14.76 -12.26 -1.90
C GLY A 255 -13.79 -11.35 -1.14
N LEU A 256 -13.33 -11.72 0.06
CA LEU A 256 -12.40 -10.92 0.85
C LEU A 256 -10.96 -11.05 0.36
N GLU A 257 -10.17 -9.99 0.57
CA GLU A 257 -8.72 -10.04 0.47
C GLU A 257 -8.19 -10.52 1.83
N ALA A 258 -7.54 -11.67 1.83
CA ALA A 258 -7.16 -12.37 3.05
C ALA A 258 -5.77 -12.97 2.90
N TYR A 259 -4.86 -12.63 3.80
CA TYR A 259 -3.49 -13.13 3.74
C TYR A 259 -2.85 -13.14 5.13
N VAL A 260 -1.83 -13.98 5.24
CA VAL A 260 -0.96 -14.07 6.40
C VAL A 260 0.10 -12.98 6.27
N ALA A 261 0.25 -12.20 7.33
CA ALA A 261 1.23 -11.15 7.42
C ALA A 261 1.98 -11.23 8.75
N ARG A 262 3.11 -10.54 8.81
CA ARG A 262 3.76 -10.20 10.06
C ARG A 262 3.78 -8.69 10.17
N LEU A 263 3.20 -8.18 11.25
CA LEU A 263 3.22 -6.76 11.54
C LEU A 263 4.41 -6.46 12.44
N ASN A 264 5.11 -5.37 12.16
CA ASN A 264 6.32 -5.01 12.87
C ASN A 264 6.02 -4.33 14.20
N SER A 265 4.89 -3.63 14.26
CA SER A 265 4.60 -2.66 15.30
C SER A 265 3.11 -2.63 15.67
N PHE A 266 2.78 -1.98 16.78
CA PHE A 266 1.40 -1.65 17.06
C PHE A 266 0.91 -0.49 16.19
N ALA A 267 1.81 0.37 15.70
CA ALA A 267 1.48 1.38 14.68
C ALA A 267 0.89 0.72 13.42
N ASP A 268 1.43 -0.43 12.98
CA ASP A 268 0.85 -1.21 11.88
C ASP A 268 -0.57 -1.70 12.19
N VAL A 269 -0.79 -2.18 13.42
CA VAL A 269 -2.13 -2.58 13.89
C VAL A 269 -3.09 -1.39 13.91
N GLN A 270 -2.64 -0.24 14.40
CA GLN A 270 -3.42 1.01 14.39
C GLN A 270 -3.79 1.43 12.97
N ASN A 271 -2.89 1.24 12.00
CA ASN A 271 -3.15 1.57 10.59
C ASN A 271 -4.22 0.67 9.95
N GLU A 272 -4.27 -0.62 10.31
CA GLU A 272 -5.33 -1.53 9.87
C GLU A 272 -6.68 -1.17 10.51
N LEU A 273 -6.68 -0.91 11.83
CA LEU A 273 -7.89 -0.55 12.54
C LEU A 273 -8.46 0.82 12.12
N ALA A 274 -7.59 1.77 11.78
CA ALA A 274 -7.98 3.06 11.19
C ALA A 274 -8.67 2.91 9.82
N GLN A 275 -8.42 1.81 9.11
CA GLN A 275 -9.11 1.42 7.88
C GLN A 275 -10.38 0.58 8.16
N GLY A 276 -10.78 0.45 9.43
CA GLY A 276 -11.95 -0.33 9.85
C GLY A 276 -11.72 -1.85 9.81
N ARG A 277 -10.46 -2.32 9.91
CA ARG A 277 -10.11 -3.73 9.76
C ARG A 277 -9.60 -4.31 11.07
N PRO A 278 -10.34 -5.21 11.73
CA PRO A 278 -9.84 -5.91 12.91
C PRO A 278 -8.70 -6.86 12.50
N VAL A 279 -7.73 -7.05 13.40
CA VAL A 279 -6.52 -7.84 13.12
C VAL A 279 -6.54 -9.09 13.97
N ILE A 280 -6.51 -10.27 13.35
CA ILE A 280 -6.37 -11.53 14.08
C ILE A 280 -4.89 -11.81 14.26
N VAL A 281 -4.43 -12.06 15.49
CA VAL A 281 -3.02 -12.26 15.81
C VAL A 281 -2.77 -13.60 16.49
N SER A 282 -1.57 -14.14 16.34
CA SER A 282 -1.11 -15.31 17.09
C SER A 282 -0.34 -14.91 18.34
N LEU A 283 -0.64 -15.55 19.47
CA LEU A 283 0.08 -15.38 20.71
C LEU A 283 0.64 -16.70 21.23
N SER A 284 1.72 -16.61 21.98
CA SER A 284 2.15 -17.65 22.93
C SER A 284 2.67 -16.99 24.18
N PHE A 285 2.42 -17.61 25.33
CA PHE A 285 2.83 -17.07 26.62
C PHE A 285 2.90 -18.18 27.67
N ALA A 286 3.85 -18.05 28.58
CA ALA A 286 3.97 -18.88 29.77
C ALA A 286 3.06 -18.38 30.90
N ALA A 287 2.93 -19.19 31.96
CA ALA A 287 2.17 -18.81 33.15
C ALA A 287 2.66 -17.47 33.74
N GLY A 288 1.73 -16.54 33.90
CA GLY A 288 2.00 -15.20 34.46
C GLY A 288 2.49 -14.15 33.45
N GLU A 289 2.80 -14.51 32.21
CA GLU A 289 3.29 -13.54 31.21
C GLU A 289 2.19 -12.63 30.66
N LEU A 290 0.93 -13.11 30.61
CA LEU A 290 -0.24 -12.34 30.18
C LEU A 290 -1.30 -12.33 31.30
N SER A 291 -1.34 -11.25 32.07
CA SER A 291 -2.24 -11.14 33.22
C SER A 291 -3.70 -11.02 32.78
N GLY A 292 -4.59 -11.75 33.46
CA GLY A 292 -6.02 -11.74 33.16
C GLY A 292 -6.44 -12.59 31.96
N ALA A 293 -5.55 -13.39 31.38
CA ALA A 293 -5.91 -14.33 30.32
C ALA A 293 -6.80 -15.49 30.85
N PRO A 294 -7.80 -15.95 30.08
CA PRO A 294 -8.68 -17.06 30.49
C PRO A 294 -7.96 -18.42 30.53
N ILE A 295 -6.83 -18.53 29.83
CA ILE A 295 -5.93 -19.70 29.85
C ILE A 295 -4.61 -19.34 30.53
N LYS A 296 -4.07 -20.26 31.32
CA LYS A 296 -2.85 -20.01 32.11
C LYS A 296 -1.60 -19.87 31.25
N GLN A 297 -1.50 -20.65 30.17
CA GLN A 297 -0.35 -20.66 29.26
C GLN A 297 -0.76 -21.24 27.90
N THR A 298 -0.02 -20.95 26.84
CA THR A 298 -0.25 -21.52 25.51
C THR A 298 0.99 -21.48 24.62
N LYS A 299 1.15 -22.50 23.76
CA LYS A 299 2.14 -22.52 22.66
C LYS A 299 1.61 -21.85 21.38
N GLY A 300 0.30 -21.61 21.31
CA GLY A 300 -0.38 -20.99 20.18
C GLY A 300 -1.84 -20.73 20.50
N HIS A 301 -2.24 -19.48 20.43
CA HIS A 301 -3.61 -19.04 20.63
C HIS A 301 -3.90 -17.85 19.72
N LEU A 302 -5.07 -17.81 19.10
CA LEU A 302 -5.47 -16.69 18.25
C LEU A 302 -6.47 -15.79 18.98
N MET A 303 -6.27 -14.49 18.84
CA MET A 303 -7.16 -13.45 19.34
C MET A 303 -7.38 -12.41 18.24
N MET A 304 -8.50 -11.69 18.30
CA MET A 304 -8.77 -10.58 17.40
C MET A 304 -8.58 -9.25 18.11
N ILE A 305 -7.66 -8.42 17.66
CA ILE A 305 -7.50 -7.03 18.12
C ILE A 305 -8.59 -6.18 17.47
N THR A 306 -9.34 -5.45 18.29
CA THR A 306 -10.42 -4.57 17.85
C THR A 306 -10.17 -3.11 18.20
N GLY A 307 -9.20 -2.80 19.06
CA GLY A 307 -8.91 -1.42 19.43
C GLY A 307 -7.80 -1.26 20.45
N PHE A 308 -7.64 -0.02 20.91
CA PHE A 308 -6.76 0.35 22.01
C PHE A 308 -7.53 1.24 22.99
N THR A 309 -7.21 1.15 24.28
CA THR A 309 -7.68 2.14 25.26
C THR A 309 -6.97 3.48 25.03
N PRO A 310 -7.45 4.59 25.63
CA PRO A 310 -6.75 5.89 25.57
C PRO A 310 -5.28 5.83 26.02
N GLU A 311 -4.95 4.92 26.94
CA GLU A 311 -3.60 4.69 27.48
C GLU A 311 -2.75 3.75 26.59
N GLY A 312 -3.36 3.16 25.54
CA GLY A 312 -2.68 2.30 24.57
C GLY A 312 -2.67 0.82 24.91
N ASP A 313 -3.42 0.38 25.93
CA ASP A 313 -3.63 -1.03 26.23
C ASP A 313 -4.51 -1.69 25.14
N VAL A 314 -4.28 -2.97 24.88
CA VAL A 314 -4.82 -3.66 23.69
C VAL A 314 -6.20 -4.21 24.00
N ILE A 315 -7.21 -3.82 23.21
CA ILE A 315 -8.57 -4.34 23.29
C ILE A 315 -8.71 -5.50 22.30
N VAL A 316 -9.13 -6.66 22.79
CA VAL A 316 -9.26 -7.88 21.98
C VAL A 316 -10.57 -8.61 22.22
N MET A 317 -10.95 -9.45 21.25
CA MET A 317 -11.87 -10.57 21.42
C MET A 317 -11.03 -11.84 21.60
N ASP A 318 -11.02 -12.36 22.82
CA ASP A 318 -10.31 -13.57 23.23
C ASP A 318 -11.26 -14.77 23.23
N PRO A 319 -11.19 -15.66 22.21
CA PRO A 319 -12.17 -16.73 22.06
C PRO A 319 -12.07 -17.77 23.17
N ALA A 320 -10.97 -17.85 23.93
CA ALA A 320 -10.82 -18.81 25.02
C ALA A 320 -11.61 -18.44 26.28
N ALA A 321 -12.13 -17.22 26.38
CA ALA A 321 -12.98 -16.81 27.50
C ALA A 321 -14.41 -17.36 27.36
N SER A 322 -15.17 -17.35 28.46
CA SER A 322 -16.61 -17.64 28.44
C SER A 322 -17.40 -16.58 27.65
N GLU A 323 -18.60 -16.93 27.19
CA GLU A 323 -19.44 -16.12 26.27
C GLU A 323 -19.58 -14.63 26.66
N GLY A 324 -19.76 -14.31 27.94
CA GLY A 324 -19.90 -12.92 28.42
C GLY A 324 -18.59 -12.15 28.66
N ASP A 325 -17.44 -12.80 28.47
CA ASP A 325 -16.12 -12.29 28.91
C ASP A 325 -15.05 -12.34 27.79
N VAL A 326 -15.51 -12.54 26.54
CA VAL A 326 -14.69 -12.60 25.33
C VAL A 326 -13.97 -11.29 25.07
N ARG A 327 -14.62 -10.14 25.28
CA ARG A 327 -13.97 -8.83 25.13
C ARG A 327 -13.04 -8.58 26.32
N ARG A 328 -11.75 -8.44 26.08
CA ARG A 328 -10.74 -8.20 27.14
C ARG A 328 -9.79 -7.06 26.79
N VAL A 329 -9.14 -6.54 27.83
CA VAL A 329 -8.08 -5.54 27.71
C VAL A 329 -6.80 -6.09 28.32
N TYR A 330 -5.72 -6.08 27.54
CA TYR A 330 -4.41 -6.56 27.97
C TYR A 330 -3.40 -5.44 28.03
N LYS A 331 -2.51 -5.50 29.03
CA LYS A 331 -1.40 -4.56 29.16
C LYS A 331 -0.52 -4.61 27.93
N ARG A 332 -0.31 -3.46 27.29
CA ARG A 332 0.41 -3.34 26.00
C ARG A 332 1.75 -4.07 25.99
N ARG A 333 2.55 -3.90 27.05
CA ARG A 333 3.87 -4.53 27.17
C ARG A 333 3.80 -6.06 27.29
N GLN A 334 2.84 -6.59 28.05
CA GLN A 334 2.63 -8.04 28.18
C GLN A 334 2.17 -8.63 26.84
N PHE A 335 1.21 -7.95 26.19
CA PHE A 335 0.70 -8.37 24.89
C PHE A 335 1.78 -8.35 23.81
N HIS A 336 2.63 -7.31 23.78
CA HIS A 336 3.76 -7.22 22.87
C HIS A 336 4.71 -8.41 23.01
N ARG A 337 5.05 -8.81 24.24
CA ARG A 337 5.90 -9.98 24.47
C ARG A 337 5.23 -11.26 23.93
N ALA A 338 3.95 -11.46 24.24
CA ALA A 338 3.21 -12.65 23.83
C ALA A 338 2.97 -12.75 22.31
N TRP A 339 2.82 -11.63 21.62
CA TRP A 339 2.55 -11.56 20.17
C TRP A 339 3.80 -11.27 19.34
N ARG A 340 4.46 -10.14 19.59
CA ARG A 340 5.55 -9.66 18.75
C ARG A 340 6.86 -10.39 18.98
N ILE A 341 7.19 -10.67 20.24
CA ILE A 341 8.44 -11.39 20.60
C ILE A 341 8.22 -12.89 20.37
N ASN A 342 7.25 -13.49 21.06
CA ASN A 342 7.10 -14.95 21.07
C ASN A 342 6.55 -15.52 19.75
N LYS A 343 5.74 -14.75 19.00
CA LYS A 343 5.13 -15.18 17.73
C LYS A 343 5.55 -14.35 16.53
N ARG A 344 6.53 -13.45 16.71
CA ARG A 344 7.14 -12.67 15.62
C ARG A 344 6.11 -11.86 14.82
N GLY A 345 5.09 -11.32 15.49
CA GLY A 345 4.11 -10.40 14.88
C GLY A 345 3.09 -11.05 13.94
N LEU A 346 2.95 -12.39 13.97
CA LEU A 346 2.10 -13.14 13.04
C LEU A 346 0.62 -12.74 13.15
N ALA A 347 -0.01 -12.49 12.01
CA ALA A 347 -1.37 -12.01 11.90
C ALA A 347 -2.09 -12.49 10.63
N TYR A 348 -3.42 -12.51 10.68
CA TYR A 348 -4.27 -12.46 9.48
C TYR A 348 -4.74 -11.04 9.24
N LEU A 349 -4.60 -10.59 8.00
CA LEU A 349 -5.25 -9.39 7.50
C LEU A 349 -6.38 -9.81 6.57
N ILE A 350 -7.62 -9.48 6.94
CA ILE A 350 -8.82 -9.95 6.23
C ILE A 350 -9.82 -8.80 6.09
N GLY A 351 -10.27 -8.56 4.86
CA GLY A 351 -11.41 -7.67 4.60
C GLY A 351 -11.59 -7.38 3.10
N PRO A 352 -12.59 -6.58 2.73
CA PRO A 352 -12.83 -6.23 1.33
C PRO A 352 -11.69 -5.36 0.79
N ILE A 353 -11.51 -5.35 -0.54
CA ILE A 353 -10.56 -4.43 -1.19
C ILE A 353 -10.95 -2.96 -0.98
N ALA A 354 -12.26 -2.67 -0.86
CA ALA A 354 -12.75 -1.35 -0.48
C ALA A 354 -12.19 -0.92 0.88
N GLY A 355 -11.74 0.33 0.97
CA GLY A 355 -11.05 0.92 2.12
C GLY A 355 -9.57 0.58 2.21
N ARG A 356 -9.01 -0.25 1.31
CA ARG A 356 -7.58 -0.62 1.34
C ARG A 356 -6.75 0.53 0.80
N LYS A 357 -5.64 0.83 1.47
CA LYS A 357 -4.59 1.68 0.92
C LYS A 357 -3.68 0.90 -0.03
N MET A 358 -3.45 1.45 -1.21
CA MET A 358 -2.59 0.95 -2.28
C MET A 358 -1.64 2.06 -2.73
N SER A 359 -0.72 1.75 -3.65
CA SER A 359 0.15 2.76 -4.26
C SER A 359 0.10 2.72 -5.78
N VAL A 360 0.35 3.88 -6.40
CA VAL A 360 0.57 3.94 -7.86
C VAL A 360 1.95 3.37 -8.19
N GLY A 361 1.98 2.34 -9.01
CA GLY A 361 3.21 1.69 -9.47
C GLY A 361 3.66 2.08 -10.87
N ALA A 362 2.78 2.68 -11.68
CA ALA A 362 3.15 3.29 -12.95
C ALA A 362 3.89 4.63 -12.69
N PRO A 363 4.77 5.09 -13.61
CA PRO A 363 5.40 6.41 -13.49
C PRO A 363 4.39 7.55 -13.33
N VAL A 364 3.29 7.48 -14.09
CA VAL A 364 2.13 8.36 -14.04
C VAL A 364 0.88 7.51 -14.33
N ALA A 365 -0.19 7.72 -13.57
CA ALA A 365 -1.49 7.08 -13.82
C ALA A 365 -2.59 8.15 -13.95
N ASP A 366 -3.42 8.04 -14.99
CA ASP A 366 -4.51 9.00 -15.21
C ASP A 366 -5.71 8.69 -14.30
N LEU A 367 -6.31 9.74 -13.76
CA LEU A 367 -7.49 9.71 -12.90
C LEU A 367 -8.70 10.24 -13.68
N MET A 368 -9.69 9.40 -13.88
CA MET A 368 -10.83 9.63 -14.76
C MET A 368 -12.13 9.86 -13.97
N ALA A 369 -13.08 10.58 -14.55
CA ALA A 369 -14.40 10.79 -13.96
C ALA A 369 -15.22 9.50 -13.90
N LYS A 370 -15.00 8.57 -14.83
CA LYS A 370 -15.70 7.28 -14.91
C LYS A 370 -14.87 6.23 -15.66
N PRO A 371 -15.14 4.93 -15.46
CA PRO A 371 -14.59 3.86 -16.28
C PRO A 371 -14.97 4.05 -17.76
N ARG A 372 -14.03 3.77 -18.67
CA ARG A 372 -14.29 3.86 -20.12
C ARG A 372 -13.50 2.85 -20.94
N GLN A 373 -13.99 2.58 -22.14
CA GLN A 373 -13.33 1.67 -23.09
C GLN A 373 -12.25 2.37 -23.92
N ARG A 374 -12.48 3.62 -24.34
CA ARG A 374 -11.49 4.40 -25.11
C ARG A 374 -10.24 4.66 -24.26
N LYS A 375 -9.07 4.31 -24.81
CA LYS A 375 -7.77 4.55 -24.16
C LYS A 375 -7.21 5.96 -24.42
N LYS A 376 -7.42 6.53 -25.62
CA LYS A 376 -6.89 7.85 -25.98
C LYS A 376 -7.56 8.97 -25.17
N ILE A 377 -6.75 9.76 -24.46
CA ILE A 377 -7.14 10.99 -23.78
C ILE A 377 -6.86 12.18 -24.71
N GLU A 378 -7.83 13.09 -24.86
CA GLU A 378 -7.67 14.32 -25.64
C GLU A 378 -7.13 15.46 -24.76
N LEU A 379 -6.50 16.48 -25.36
CA LEU A 379 -5.86 17.59 -24.63
C LEU A 379 -6.79 18.35 -23.64
N HIS A 380 -8.08 18.38 -23.95
CA HIS A 380 -9.12 19.07 -23.17
C HIS A 380 -10.25 18.12 -22.78
N ASP A 381 -9.93 16.85 -22.56
CA ASP A 381 -10.90 15.83 -22.18
C ASP A 381 -11.48 16.12 -20.79
N PRO A 382 -12.77 16.51 -20.68
CA PRO A 382 -13.36 16.87 -19.39
C PRO A 382 -13.51 15.66 -18.45
N GLU A 383 -13.41 14.44 -18.96
CA GLU A 383 -13.41 13.23 -18.13
C GLU A 383 -12.04 12.98 -17.48
N HIS A 384 -10.96 13.60 -17.96
CA HIS A 384 -9.64 13.50 -17.35
C HIS A 384 -9.53 14.49 -16.19
N LEU A 385 -9.56 13.97 -14.96
CA LEU A 385 -9.66 14.79 -13.76
C LEU A 385 -8.29 15.20 -13.21
N SER A 386 -7.34 14.27 -13.20
CA SER A 386 -6.00 14.47 -12.64
C SER A 386 -5.05 13.37 -13.14
N GLN A 387 -3.78 13.46 -12.76
CA GLN A 387 -2.83 12.36 -12.82
C GLN A 387 -2.24 12.10 -11.43
N LEU A 388 -1.87 10.85 -11.18
CA LEU A 388 -1.23 10.37 -9.96
C LEU A 388 0.21 9.99 -10.27
N LEU A 389 1.13 10.31 -9.36
CA LEU A 389 2.55 10.01 -9.55
C LEU A 389 2.93 8.66 -8.93
N TYR A 390 4.01 8.06 -9.43
CA TYR A 390 4.61 6.87 -8.81
C TYR A 390 4.76 7.01 -7.29
N GLY A 391 4.38 5.98 -6.54
CA GLY A 391 4.42 5.94 -5.08
C GLY A 391 3.30 6.72 -4.38
N GLU A 392 2.44 7.43 -5.11
CA GLU A 392 1.32 8.15 -4.51
C GLU A 392 0.33 7.18 -3.86
N ALA A 393 -0.03 7.48 -2.61
CA ALA A 393 -0.94 6.66 -1.83
C ALA A 393 -2.39 6.92 -2.25
N ILE A 394 -3.15 5.84 -2.43
CA ILE A 394 -4.56 5.88 -2.80
C ILE A 394 -5.37 4.99 -1.87
N THR A 395 -6.61 5.36 -1.60
CA THR A 395 -7.58 4.54 -0.86
C THR A 395 -8.66 4.04 -1.82
N ILE A 396 -8.82 2.72 -1.95
CA ILE A 396 -9.86 2.13 -2.82
C ILE A 396 -11.25 2.39 -2.23
N ARG A 397 -12.19 2.84 -3.06
CA ARG A 397 -13.61 3.00 -2.70
C ARG A 397 -14.46 1.85 -3.23
N LYS A 398 -14.31 1.51 -4.51
CA LYS A 398 -14.94 0.35 -5.16
C LYS A 398 -14.18 -0.04 -6.42
N THR A 399 -14.56 -1.15 -7.02
CA THR A 399 -13.95 -1.68 -8.26
C THR A 399 -15.04 -1.94 -9.31
N GLN A 400 -14.65 -1.85 -10.58
CA GLN A 400 -15.50 -2.20 -11.72
C GLN A 400 -14.63 -2.63 -12.90
N GLY A 401 -14.65 -3.92 -13.25
CA GLY A 401 -13.77 -4.51 -14.25
C GLY A 401 -12.29 -4.23 -13.96
N ASP A 402 -11.61 -3.58 -14.90
CA ASP A 402 -10.21 -3.16 -14.80
C ASP A 402 -9.99 -1.84 -14.04
N TRP A 403 -11.05 -1.24 -13.52
CA TRP A 403 -11.00 0.09 -12.90
C TRP A 403 -11.21 0.02 -11.40
N ALA A 404 -10.53 0.92 -10.69
CA ALA A 404 -10.75 1.19 -9.28
C ALA A 404 -11.19 2.64 -9.11
N GLU A 405 -12.27 2.87 -8.37
CA GLU A 405 -12.58 4.20 -7.86
C GLU A 405 -11.75 4.41 -6.59
N VAL A 406 -11.03 5.52 -6.52
CA VAL A 406 -10.04 5.78 -5.47
C VAL A 406 -10.19 7.19 -4.91
N GLU A 407 -9.64 7.41 -3.72
CA GLU A 407 -9.28 8.73 -3.23
C GLU A 407 -7.75 8.86 -3.21
N ALA A 408 -7.22 9.91 -3.85
CA ALA A 408 -5.80 10.21 -3.89
C ALA A 408 -5.38 11.00 -2.65
N ASP A 409 -4.74 10.34 -1.69
CA ASP A 409 -4.48 10.90 -0.35
C ASP A 409 -3.61 12.17 -0.40
N GLN A 410 -2.74 12.29 -1.40
CA GLN A 410 -1.79 13.40 -1.55
C GLN A 410 -2.29 14.50 -2.52
N GLN A 411 -3.54 14.40 -2.95
CA GLN A 411 -4.25 15.45 -3.67
C GLN A 411 -5.50 15.79 -2.87
N PRO A 412 -5.45 16.75 -1.94
CA PRO A 412 -6.62 17.10 -1.16
C PRO A 412 -7.75 17.62 -2.04
N GLY A 413 -8.99 17.25 -1.71
CA GLY A 413 -10.20 17.75 -2.33
C GLY A 413 -11.29 17.96 -1.30
N LEU A 414 -12.22 18.86 -1.60
CA LEU A 414 -13.39 19.10 -0.77
C LEU A 414 -14.52 18.17 -1.24
N SER A 415 -15.05 17.35 -0.34
CA SER A 415 -16.22 16.53 -0.64
C SER A 415 -17.50 17.38 -0.71
N ALA A 416 -18.56 16.80 -1.29
CA ALA A 416 -19.88 17.42 -1.33
C ALA A 416 -20.47 17.77 0.05
N ASN A 417 -20.01 17.12 1.13
CA ASN A 417 -20.41 17.43 2.51
C ASN A 417 -19.43 18.37 3.24
N GLY A 418 -18.56 19.07 2.50
CA GLY A 418 -17.64 20.08 3.05
C GLY A 418 -16.46 19.50 3.83
N LYS A 419 -16.16 18.20 3.72
CA LYS A 419 -15.03 17.55 4.39
C LYS A 419 -13.84 17.41 3.46
N TRP A 420 -12.66 17.69 3.98
CA TRP A 420 -11.42 17.44 3.24
C TRP A 420 -11.11 15.95 3.21
N ARG A 421 -10.81 15.44 2.02
CA ARG A 421 -10.43 14.05 1.76
C ARG A 421 -9.50 13.96 0.56
N GLY A 422 -9.02 12.77 0.22
CA GLY A 422 -8.28 12.56 -1.02
C GLY A 422 -9.14 12.80 -2.26
N TYR A 423 -8.52 13.26 -3.34
CA TYR A 423 -9.22 13.63 -4.57
C TYR A 423 -9.82 12.37 -5.24
N PRO A 424 -11.13 12.34 -5.53
CA PRO A 424 -11.77 11.13 -6.03
C PRO A 424 -11.59 10.95 -7.55
N GLY A 425 -11.57 9.70 -7.99
CA GLY A 425 -11.72 9.36 -9.41
C GLY A 425 -11.42 7.90 -9.71
N TRP A 426 -11.42 7.54 -10.99
CA TRP A 426 -11.22 6.19 -11.48
C TRP A 426 -9.84 6.02 -12.10
N VAL A 427 -9.10 5.02 -11.64
CA VAL A 427 -7.76 4.68 -12.14
C VAL A 427 -7.74 3.24 -12.64
N ARG A 428 -6.89 2.94 -13.62
CA ARG A 428 -6.69 1.58 -14.13
C ARG A 428 -5.95 0.73 -13.10
N GLY A 429 -6.51 -0.42 -12.74
CA GLY A 429 -5.93 -1.35 -11.79
C GLY A 429 -4.55 -1.89 -12.19
N GLU A 430 -4.26 -1.94 -13.50
CA GLU A 430 -2.94 -2.33 -14.04
C GLU A 430 -1.80 -1.34 -13.69
N THR A 431 -2.13 -0.15 -13.18
CA THR A 431 -1.16 0.88 -12.79
C THR A 431 -0.84 0.86 -11.29
N LEU A 432 -1.49 -0.02 -10.52
CA LEU A 432 -1.44 -0.02 -9.06
C LEU A 432 -0.61 -1.19 -8.53
N HIS A 433 0.13 -0.95 -7.45
CA HIS A 433 0.64 -2.02 -6.60
C HIS A 433 -0.26 -2.17 -5.37
N PHE A 434 -0.43 -3.41 -4.91
CA PHE A 434 -1.31 -3.70 -3.77
C PHE A 434 -0.79 -3.12 -2.46
N MET A 435 0.52 -3.17 -2.25
CA MET A 435 1.13 -2.65 -1.03
C MET A 435 1.26 -1.13 -1.08
N PRO A 436 1.13 -0.44 0.07
CA PRO A 436 1.45 0.98 0.15
C PRO A 436 2.94 1.20 -0.15
N ALA A 437 3.27 2.39 -0.67
CA ALA A 437 4.65 2.78 -0.92
C ALA A 437 5.43 2.89 0.40
N PRO A 438 6.76 2.61 0.39
CA PRO A 438 7.63 2.96 1.50
C PRO A 438 7.51 4.44 1.86
N ALA A 439 7.56 4.77 3.15
CA ALA A 439 7.46 6.15 3.63
C ALA A 439 8.54 7.02 2.97
N PRO A 440 8.18 8.05 2.19
CA PRO A 440 9.16 8.80 1.42
C PRO A 440 10.01 9.71 2.31
N ASN A 441 11.27 9.90 1.93
CA ASN A 441 12.20 10.84 2.56
C ASN A 441 12.90 11.75 1.53
N ALA A 442 12.60 11.59 0.24
CA ALA A 442 13.12 12.40 -0.85
C ALA A 442 12.04 12.60 -1.92
N VAL A 443 12.22 13.60 -2.77
CA VAL A 443 11.32 13.93 -3.89
C VAL A 443 12.13 14.24 -5.15
N VAL A 444 11.62 13.84 -6.30
CA VAL A 444 12.22 14.19 -7.60
C VAL A 444 12.04 15.69 -7.85
N ARG A 445 13.15 16.42 -7.99
CA ARG A 445 13.18 17.87 -8.24
C ARG A 445 13.43 18.26 -9.70
N THR A 446 14.00 17.36 -10.50
CA THR A 446 14.17 17.59 -11.94
C THR A 446 12.88 17.29 -12.66
N ARG A 447 12.67 17.95 -13.81
CA ARG A 447 11.46 17.81 -14.63
C ARG A 447 11.12 16.34 -14.91
N GLN A 448 12.14 15.57 -15.22
CA GLN A 448 12.12 14.12 -15.39
C GLN A 448 13.35 13.53 -14.72
N ALA A 449 13.24 12.31 -14.21
CA ALA A 449 14.37 11.58 -13.67
C ALA A 449 14.37 10.14 -14.14
N LEU A 450 15.53 9.66 -14.59
CA LEU A 450 15.69 8.29 -15.05
C LEU A 450 15.96 7.37 -13.85
N LEU A 451 15.07 6.42 -13.64
CA LEU A 451 15.17 5.38 -12.64
C LEU A 451 15.68 4.09 -13.31
N ARG A 452 16.78 3.53 -12.80
CA ARG A 452 17.45 2.34 -13.35
C ARG A 452 17.32 1.15 -12.42
N ARG A 453 16.75 0.07 -12.93
CA ARG A 453 16.64 -1.21 -12.24
C ARG A 453 17.30 -2.29 -13.09
N GLY A 454 18.57 -2.56 -12.82
CA GLY A 454 19.39 -3.39 -13.71
C GLY A 454 19.44 -2.77 -15.11
N GLN A 455 18.88 -3.47 -16.10
CA GLN A 455 18.79 -2.99 -17.50
C GLN A 455 17.50 -2.21 -17.79
N GLU A 456 16.51 -2.27 -16.90
CA GLU A 456 15.25 -1.56 -17.08
C GLU A 456 15.42 -0.07 -16.74
N ILE A 457 14.91 0.80 -17.61
CA ILE A 457 14.91 2.25 -17.41
C ILE A 457 13.46 2.73 -17.44
N SER A 458 13.06 3.46 -16.40
CA SER A 458 11.79 4.19 -16.38
C SER A 458 12.04 5.67 -16.12
N THR A 459 11.08 6.52 -16.50
CA THR A 459 11.17 7.97 -16.32
C THR A 459 10.15 8.43 -15.31
N LEU A 460 10.61 8.93 -14.17
CA LEU A 460 9.76 9.50 -13.12
C LEU A 460 9.52 10.99 -13.38
N SER A 461 8.33 11.44 -13.02
CA SER A 461 7.96 12.86 -13.02
C SER A 461 8.62 13.60 -11.87
N VAL A 462 8.87 14.89 -12.07
CA VAL A 462 9.00 15.85 -10.97
C VAL A 462 7.84 15.70 -9.96
N GLY A 463 8.15 15.84 -8.68
CA GLY A 463 7.18 15.68 -7.58
C GLY A 463 6.95 14.23 -7.13
N THR A 464 7.53 13.23 -7.80
CA THR A 464 7.51 11.83 -7.35
C THR A 464 8.25 11.72 -6.02
N LYS A 465 7.59 11.19 -4.98
CA LYS A 465 8.16 11.01 -3.63
C LYS A 465 8.71 9.59 -3.52
N LEU A 466 9.95 9.46 -3.03
CA LEU A 466 10.68 8.19 -2.96
C LEU A 466 11.29 7.98 -1.58
N HIS A 467 11.56 6.73 -1.24
CA HIS A 467 12.36 6.36 -0.08
C HIS A 467 13.80 6.08 -0.51
N ARG A 468 14.68 7.06 -0.28
CA ARG A 468 16.12 6.98 -0.48
C ARG A 468 16.75 6.17 0.65
N LEU A 469 17.45 5.10 0.29
CA LEU A 469 18.17 4.20 1.19
C LEU A 469 19.60 4.69 1.43
N SER A 470 20.30 5.08 0.38
CA SER A 470 21.69 5.56 0.45
C SER A 470 22.01 6.48 -0.72
N GLU A 471 23.17 7.12 -0.63
CA GLU A 471 23.75 7.97 -1.68
C GLU A 471 25.24 7.68 -1.79
N GLU A 472 25.69 7.33 -3.00
CA GLU A 472 27.09 7.01 -3.30
C GLU A 472 27.47 7.52 -4.70
N LYS A 473 28.59 8.25 -4.80
CA LYS A 473 29.20 8.68 -6.08
C LYS A 473 28.22 9.35 -7.06
N GLY A 474 27.30 10.18 -6.56
CA GLY A 474 26.33 10.92 -7.38
C GLY A 474 25.08 10.13 -7.79
N ASN A 475 24.94 8.88 -7.31
CA ASN A 475 23.73 8.08 -7.44
C ASN A 475 23.11 7.80 -6.08
N SER A 476 21.79 7.77 -6.03
CA SER A 476 21.01 7.37 -4.88
C SER A 476 20.38 6.01 -5.13
N LEU A 477 20.47 5.12 -4.14
CA LEU A 477 19.71 3.87 -4.13
C LEU A 477 18.35 4.15 -3.47
N VAL A 478 17.26 3.78 -4.14
CA VAL A 478 15.89 3.97 -3.64
C VAL A 478 15.15 2.64 -3.51
N ARG A 479 14.24 2.57 -2.54
CA ARG A 479 13.28 1.46 -2.40
C ARG A 479 12.05 1.74 -3.27
N LEU A 480 11.69 0.75 -4.07
CA LEU A 480 10.51 0.78 -4.95
C LEU A 480 9.25 0.28 -4.24
N THR A 481 8.10 0.59 -4.83
CA THR A 481 6.77 0.17 -4.35
C THR A 481 6.54 -1.35 -4.43
N ASP A 482 7.26 -2.05 -5.31
CA ASP A 482 7.24 -3.52 -5.42
C ASP A 482 8.27 -4.19 -4.50
N GLY A 483 8.92 -3.42 -3.63
CA GLY A 483 9.92 -3.89 -2.68
C GLY A 483 11.34 -4.01 -3.23
N ASP A 484 11.53 -3.88 -4.54
CA ASP A 484 12.85 -3.93 -5.18
C ASP A 484 13.63 -2.63 -4.94
N THR A 485 14.85 -2.56 -5.44
CA THR A 485 15.69 -1.35 -5.40
C THR A 485 16.04 -0.87 -6.81
N ALA A 486 16.30 0.42 -6.92
CA ALA A 486 16.75 1.03 -8.16
C ALA A 486 17.68 2.22 -7.89
N GLU A 487 18.43 2.59 -8.90
CA GLU A 487 19.32 3.73 -8.88
C GLU A 487 18.68 4.92 -9.59
N ILE A 488 18.92 6.11 -9.04
CA ILE A 488 18.54 7.40 -9.60
C ILE A 488 19.67 8.39 -9.35
N SER A 489 19.90 9.34 -10.26
CA SER A 489 20.89 10.39 -10.02
C SER A 489 20.55 11.16 -8.74
N SER A 490 21.53 11.33 -7.84
CA SER A 490 21.33 12.11 -6.61
C SER A 490 20.95 13.56 -6.90
N ASP A 491 21.45 14.13 -8.00
CA ASP A 491 21.11 15.48 -8.43
C ASP A 491 19.63 15.63 -8.81
N ALA A 492 18.96 14.52 -9.15
CA ALA A 492 17.53 14.51 -9.44
C ALA A 492 16.67 14.51 -8.18
N LEU A 493 17.23 14.16 -7.01
CA LEU A 493 16.51 14.10 -5.74
C LEU A 493 16.72 15.36 -4.89
N TYR A 494 15.72 15.64 -4.09
CA TYR A 494 15.72 16.68 -3.08
C TYR A 494 15.14 16.14 -1.78
N VAL A 495 15.74 16.49 -0.64
CA VAL A 495 15.19 16.21 0.68
C VAL A 495 14.60 17.51 1.20
N PRO A 496 13.26 17.67 1.18
CA PRO A 496 12.65 18.90 1.66
C PRO A 496 12.85 19.05 3.17
N PRO A 497 12.98 20.28 3.69
CA PRO A 497 13.00 20.51 5.12
C PRO A 497 11.68 20.07 5.75
N ALA A 498 11.69 19.75 7.05
CA ALA A 498 10.50 19.30 7.77
C ALA A 498 9.36 20.33 7.78
N GLN A 499 9.69 21.62 7.64
CA GLN A 499 8.74 22.73 7.50
C GLN A 499 9.23 23.67 6.39
N PRO A 500 8.32 24.29 5.61
CA PRO A 500 8.68 25.28 4.60
C PRO A 500 9.41 26.49 5.23
N THR A 501 10.39 27.02 4.50
CA THR A 501 11.18 28.20 4.89
C THR A 501 10.93 29.36 3.93
N GLU A 502 11.48 30.54 4.21
CA GLU A 502 11.44 31.64 3.24
C GLU A 502 12.14 31.26 1.91
N GLU A 503 13.19 30.43 1.98
CA GLU A 503 13.84 29.91 0.79
C GLU A 503 12.91 29.00 -0.05
N SER A 504 11.97 28.29 0.60
CA SER A 504 10.97 27.47 -0.11
C SER A 504 10.15 28.31 -1.10
N ARG A 505 9.86 29.58 -0.81
CA ARG A 505 9.14 30.48 -1.74
C ARG A 505 9.90 30.66 -3.06
N SER A 506 11.19 30.98 -2.99
CA SER A 506 12.02 31.13 -4.18
C SER A 506 12.17 29.82 -4.95
N GLN A 507 12.22 28.68 -4.25
CA GLN A 507 12.35 27.37 -4.88
C GLN A 507 11.04 26.88 -5.52
N ILE A 508 9.87 27.26 -4.99
CA ILE A 508 8.56 27.04 -5.63
C ILE A 508 8.54 27.71 -7.01
N ILE A 509 9.00 28.96 -7.09
CA ILE A 509 9.06 29.69 -8.37
C ILE A 509 10.02 29.01 -9.33
N LYS A 510 11.23 28.66 -8.90
CA LYS A 510 12.21 27.92 -9.73
C LYS A 510 11.64 26.60 -10.25
N THR A 511 10.83 25.94 -9.43
CA THR A 511 10.14 24.70 -9.83
C THR A 511 9.11 24.98 -10.92
N ALA A 512 8.29 26.03 -10.77
CA ALA A 512 7.33 26.44 -11.79
C ALA A 512 8.03 26.84 -13.10
N GLU A 513 9.21 27.48 -13.01
CA GLU A 513 10.04 27.85 -14.16
C GLU A 513 10.52 26.63 -14.96
N LEU A 514 10.67 25.46 -14.32
CA LEU A 514 10.95 24.21 -15.04
C LEU A 514 9.87 23.92 -16.08
N PHE A 515 8.65 24.42 -15.95
CA PHE A 515 7.57 24.12 -16.89
C PHE A 515 7.42 25.15 -18.00
N LEU A 516 8.15 26.26 -18.01
CA LEU A 516 8.04 27.29 -19.05
C LEU A 516 8.13 26.68 -20.46
N GLY A 517 7.15 27.00 -21.32
CA GLY A 517 7.02 26.47 -22.67
C GLY A 517 6.30 25.12 -22.78
N THR A 518 6.05 24.41 -21.67
CA THR A 518 5.31 23.13 -21.66
C THR A 518 3.86 23.35 -22.09
N SER A 519 3.30 22.41 -22.86
CA SER A 519 1.91 22.49 -23.32
C SER A 519 0.90 22.51 -22.17
N TYR A 520 -0.20 23.23 -22.37
CA TYR A 520 -1.37 23.10 -21.52
C TYR A 520 -1.99 21.73 -21.72
N TYR A 521 -2.27 21.01 -20.65
CA TYR A 521 -2.94 19.71 -20.70
C TYR A 521 -3.98 19.62 -19.58
N TRP A 522 -5.25 19.50 -19.95
CA TRP A 522 -6.34 19.40 -18.98
C TRP A 522 -6.16 18.14 -18.11
N GLY A 523 -6.27 18.29 -16.80
CA GLY A 523 -6.02 17.18 -15.87
C GLY A 523 -4.52 16.94 -15.61
N GLY A 524 -3.61 17.59 -16.34
CA GLY A 524 -2.17 17.33 -16.26
C GLY A 524 -1.53 17.75 -14.93
N THR A 525 -0.87 16.80 -14.27
CA THR A 525 -0.13 16.96 -13.00
C THR A 525 1.19 16.20 -13.01
N SER A 526 1.86 16.15 -14.15
CA SER A 526 3.17 15.49 -14.27
C SER A 526 4.12 16.19 -15.24
N GLY A 527 5.42 15.94 -15.07
CA GLY A 527 6.48 16.24 -16.04
C GLY A 527 6.66 15.15 -17.11
N VAL A 528 5.82 14.12 -17.14
CA VAL A 528 5.89 12.97 -18.06
C VAL A 528 4.51 12.71 -18.63
N GLN A 529 4.34 12.75 -19.95
CA GLN A 529 3.07 12.41 -20.60
C GLN A 529 3.25 11.19 -21.52
N PRO A 530 2.27 10.26 -21.61
CA PRO A 530 2.36 9.10 -22.50
C PRO A 530 2.32 9.45 -24.00
N HIS A 531 1.68 10.57 -24.36
CA HIS A 531 1.39 10.93 -25.77
C HIS A 531 1.82 12.36 -26.16
N LEU A 532 2.32 13.12 -25.19
CA LEU A 532 2.93 14.44 -25.39
C LEU A 532 4.34 14.37 -24.83
N SER A 533 5.21 15.30 -25.23
CA SER A 533 6.48 15.45 -24.51
C SER A 533 6.20 15.73 -23.03
N MET A 534 5.28 16.68 -22.72
CA MET A 534 4.88 17.09 -21.36
C MET A 534 3.56 17.88 -21.36
N GLY A 535 2.88 18.01 -20.20
CA GLY A 535 1.67 18.83 -20.09
C GLY A 535 1.13 19.01 -18.67
N VAL A 536 0.72 20.24 -18.32
CA VAL A 536 0.08 20.59 -17.04
C VAL A 536 -1.08 21.55 -17.24
N ASP A 537 -2.10 21.50 -16.38
CA ASP A 537 -3.09 22.59 -16.29
C ASP A 537 -2.69 23.65 -15.25
N CYS A 538 -3.51 24.68 -15.08
CA CYS A 538 -3.21 25.82 -14.21
C CYS A 538 -2.99 25.38 -12.76
N SER A 539 -3.94 24.63 -12.21
CA SER A 539 -3.89 24.11 -10.84
C SER A 539 -2.87 22.99 -10.67
N GLY A 540 -2.60 22.20 -11.71
CA GLY A 540 -1.59 21.14 -11.69
C GLY A 540 -0.16 21.67 -11.66
N LEU A 541 0.10 22.78 -12.36
CA LEU A 541 1.36 23.52 -12.22
C LEU A 541 1.58 24.00 -10.78
N VAL A 542 0.56 24.62 -10.17
CA VAL A 542 0.60 25.05 -8.77
C VAL A 542 0.85 23.86 -7.84
N HIS A 543 0.11 22.76 -8.03
CA HIS A 543 0.26 21.55 -7.22
C HIS A 543 1.70 21.02 -7.26
N LEU A 544 2.29 20.83 -8.44
CA LEU A 544 3.66 20.32 -8.59
C LEU A 544 4.71 21.27 -8.02
N ALA A 545 4.55 22.58 -8.23
CA ALA A 545 5.50 23.59 -7.75
C ALA A 545 5.63 23.59 -6.23
N TYR A 546 4.53 23.34 -5.52
CA TYR A 546 4.47 23.28 -4.06
C TYR A 546 4.83 21.90 -3.49
N ARG A 547 4.42 20.83 -4.17
CA ARG A 547 4.61 19.44 -3.74
C ARG A 547 6.07 19.07 -3.45
N ILE A 548 7.02 19.57 -4.24
CA ILE A 548 8.46 19.32 -4.05
C ILE A 548 8.96 19.87 -2.71
N HIS A 549 8.31 20.91 -2.19
CA HIS A 549 8.67 21.58 -0.94
C HIS A 549 7.81 21.10 0.24
N GLY A 550 7.27 19.88 0.14
CA GLY A 550 6.50 19.24 1.21
C GLY A 550 5.05 19.71 1.33
N LEU A 551 4.55 20.51 0.37
CA LEU A 551 3.22 21.09 0.42
C LEU A 551 2.29 20.44 -0.63
N ASP A 552 1.51 19.46 -0.19
CA ASP A 552 0.48 18.82 -1.02
C ASP A 552 -0.78 19.70 -1.08
N LEU A 553 -0.81 20.64 -2.03
CA LEU A 553 -1.96 21.52 -2.24
C LEU A 553 -3.14 20.79 -2.89
N PRO A 554 -4.38 21.27 -2.69
CA PRO A 554 -5.53 20.73 -3.38
C PRO A 554 -5.37 20.68 -4.90
N ARG A 555 -5.99 19.69 -5.54
CA ARG A 555 -5.83 19.46 -6.98
C ARG A 555 -6.42 20.59 -7.84
N ASN A 556 -7.55 21.14 -7.43
CA ASN A 556 -8.32 22.11 -8.20
C ASN A 556 -8.11 23.54 -7.70
N SER A 557 -8.18 24.51 -8.61
CA SER A 557 -7.94 25.93 -8.32
C SER A 557 -8.91 26.52 -7.29
N HIS A 558 -10.18 26.11 -7.31
CA HIS A 558 -11.17 26.57 -6.33
C HIS A 558 -10.81 26.12 -4.91
N GLU A 559 -10.46 24.85 -4.74
CA GLU A 559 -10.04 24.29 -3.46
C GLU A 559 -8.69 24.86 -2.99
N GLN A 560 -7.77 25.19 -3.91
CA GLN A 560 -6.54 25.93 -3.59
C GLN A 560 -6.86 27.30 -2.99
N LYS A 561 -7.82 28.05 -3.55
CA LYS A 561 -8.31 29.31 -2.97
C LYS A 561 -8.92 29.10 -1.59
N LEU A 562 -9.73 28.05 -1.40
CA LEU A 562 -10.34 27.76 -0.09
C LEU A 562 -9.31 27.40 1.00
N ARG A 563 -8.13 26.91 0.62
CA ARG A 563 -7.00 26.67 1.54
C ARG A 563 -6.08 27.87 1.74
N SER A 564 -6.30 28.96 1.00
CA SER A 564 -5.44 30.14 1.03
C SER A 564 -6.00 31.21 1.98
N ALA A 565 -5.11 31.96 2.61
CA ALA A 565 -5.49 33.19 3.32
C ALA A 565 -5.61 34.35 2.30
N PRO A 566 -6.66 35.19 2.38
CA PRO A 566 -6.77 36.35 1.50
C PRO A 566 -5.66 37.37 1.81
N LEU A 567 -5.14 38.01 0.77
CA LEU A 567 -4.12 39.06 0.85
C LEU A 567 -4.54 40.26 0.01
N HIS A 568 -4.21 41.47 0.47
CA HIS A 568 -4.25 42.67 -0.35
C HIS A 568 -2.99 42.74 -1.24
N SER A 569 -3.08 43.39 -2.40
CA SER A 569 -2.00 43.45 -3.40
C SER A 569 -0.67 43.96 -2.84
N GLY A 570 -0.71 44.96 -1.93
CA GLY A 570 0.49 45.48 -1.25
C GLY A 570 1.17 44.51 -0.28
N GLY A 571 0.52 43.39 0.08
CA GLY A 571 1.06 42.35 0.97
C GLY A 571 1.54 41.08 0.25
N MET A 572 1.46 41.05 -1.09
CA MET A 572 1.85 39.87 -1.86
C MET A 572 3.36 39.66 -1.84
N ARG A 573 3.76 38.39 -1.71
CA ARG A 573 5.15 37.92 -1.73
C ARG A 573 5.35 36.87 -2.81
N PRO A 574 6.54 36.78 -3.43
CA PRO A 574 6.85 35.76 -4.43
C PRO A 574 6.51 34.35 -3.90
N GLY A 575 5.75 33.59 -4.67
CA GLY A 575 5.19 32.30 -4.28
C GLY A 575 3.67 32.38 -4.04
N ASP A 576 3.10 33.52 -3.67
CA ASP A 576 1.65 33.65 -3.44
C ASP A 576 0.83 33.30 -4.67
N LEU A 577 -0.42 32.91 -4.45
CA LEU A 577 -1.32 32.49 -5.52
C LEU A 577 -2.25 33.62 -5.93
N VAL A 578 -2.46 33.76 -7.24
CA VAL A 578 -3.44 34.67 -7.83
C VAL A 578 -4.53 33.81 -8.47
N PHE A 579 -5.78 34.11 -8.15
CA PHE A 579 -6.94 33.35 -8.64
C PHE A 579 -7.83 34.25 -9.51
N MET A 580 -8.45 33.67 -10.54
CA MET A 580 -9.45 34.36 -11.36
C MET A 580 -10.82 33.73 -11.22
N THR A 581 -11.86 34.53 -11.41
CA THR A 581 -13.27 34.12 -11.44
C THR A 581 -13.87 34.39 -12.82
N ASP A 582 -14.99 33.74 -13.12
CA ASP A 582 -15.73 33.96 -14.37
C ASP A 582 -16.35 35.37 -14.47
N SER A 583 -16.59 36.04 -13.34
CA SER A 583 -17.08 37.42 -13.28
C SER A 583 -16.89 38.02 -11.88
N VAL A 584 -17.06 39.34 -11.76
CA VAL A 584 -16.97 40.11 -10.49
C VAL A 584 -17.89 39.55 -9.40
N ASN A 585 -19.07 39.07 -9.79
CA ASN A 585 -20.09 38.56 -8.87
C ASN A 585 -20.03 37.03 -8.71
N SER A 586 -18.98 36.38 -9.22
CA SER A 586 -18.83 34.93 -9.17
C SER A 586 -17.78 34.53 -8.14
N ASP A 587 -18.16 33.63 -7.23
CA ASP A 587 -17.21 32.95 -6.33
C ASP A 587 -16.52 31.74 -6.97
N LYS A 588 -16.88 31.41 -8.22
CA LYS A 588 -16.34 30.28 -8.95
C LYS A 588 -14.97 30.64 -9.52
N ILE A 589 -13.94 30.06 -8.92
CA ILE A 589 -12.56 30.16 -9.40
C ILE A 589 -12.41 29.32 -10.67
N THR A 590 -11.80 29.90 -11.69
CA THR A 590 -11.59 29.25 -13.00
C THR A 590 -10.12 29.15 -13.40
N HIS A 591 -9.25 29.88 -12.73
CA HIS A 591 -7.81 29.85 -13.03
C HIS A 591 -6.96 30.15 -11.79
N ALA A 592 -5.73 29.63 -11.78
CA ALA A 592 -4.74 29.86 -10.73
C ALA A 592 -3.37 30.15 -11.34
N MET A 593 -2.62 31.06 -10.71
CA MET A 593 -1.29 31.51 -11.14
C MET A 593 -0.37 31.65 -9.92
N ILE A 594 0.93 31.54 -10.14
CA ILE A 594 1.97 31.75 -9.10
C ILE A 594 2.55 33.15 -9.29
N TYR A 595 2.43 34.00 -8.27
CA TYR A 595 3.08 35.31 -8.24
C TYR A 595 4.59 35.16 -8.07
N THR A 596 5.36 35.91 -8.84
CA THR A 596 6.84 35.78 -8.87
C THR A 596 7.58 36.99 -8.31
N GLY A 597 6.86 37.98 -7.77
CA GLY A 597 7.43 39.25 -7.32
C GLY A 597 7.36 40.35 -8.39
N GLY A 598 7.49 41.60 -7.94
CA GLY A 598 7.34 42.78 -8.79
C GLY A 598 5.97 42.81 -9.47
N ASP A 599 5.96 42.77 -10.79
CA ASP A 599 4.73 42.70 -11.60
C ASP A 599 4.52 41.34 -12.26
N GLY A 600 5.22 40.26 -11.86
CA GLY A 600 5.28 39.01 -12.64
C GLY A 600 4.44 37.84 -12.10
N VAL A 601 3.87 37.04 -13.00
CA VAL A 601 3.17 35.77 -12.71
C VAL A 601 3.63 34.64 -13.64
N ILE A 602 3.53 33.39 -13.18
CA ILE A 602 3.69 32.17 -13.98
C ILE A 602 2.37 31.39 -13.96
N GLU A 603 1.95 30.90 -15.13
CA GLU A 603 0.68 30.19 -15.31
C GLU A 603 0.74 29.16 -16.44
N SER A 604 -0.07 28.10 -16.34
CA SER A 604 -0.41 27.24 -17.48
C SER A 604 -1.80 27.61 -17.97
N ARG A 605 -1.93 28.19 -19.16
CA ARG A 605 -3.22 28.72 -19.65
C ARG A 605 -3.65 28.09 -20.97
N LYS A 606 -4.96 27.81 -21.06
CA LYS A 606 -5.58 27.20 -22.23
C LYS A 606 -5.47 28.09 -23.47
N SER A 607 -5.68 29.41 -23.34
CA SER A 607 -5.69 30.36 -24.47
C SER A 607 -4.36 30.44 -25.22
N SER A 608 -3.22 30.34 -24.52
CA SER A 608 -1.91 30.25 -25.19
C SER A 608 -1.42 28.81 -25.38
N GLY A 609 -2.16 27.82 -24.91
CA GLY A 609 -1.82 26.40 -25.03
C GLY A 609 -0.53 25.98 -24.34
N ARG A 610 0.02 26.78 -23.42
CA ARG A 610 1.32 26.52 -22.78
C ARG A 610 1.52 27.26 -21.46
N VAL A 611 2.56 26.85 -20.73
CA VAL A 611 3.10 27.55 -19.55
C VAL A 611 3.98 28.72 -19.99
N LEU A 612 3.82 29.86 -19.33
CA LEU A 612 4.62 31.07 -19.60
C LEU A 612 4.72 31.97 -18.36
N ARG A 613 5.61 32.94 -18.45
CA ARG A 613 5.72 34.06 -17.52
C ARG A 613 5.18 35.31 -18.20
N SER A 614 4.35 36.07 -17.50
CA SER A 614 3.82 37.36 -17.95
C SER A 614 3.85 38.38 -16.82
N SER A 615 3.79 39.66 -17.17
CA SER A 615 3.48 40.71 -16.19
C SER A 615 1.98 40.87 -15.96
N PHE A 616 1.55 41.46 -14.84
CA PHE A 616 0.15 41.86 -14.66
C PHE A 616 -0.25 42.86 -15.74
N GLN A 617 0.64 43.80 -16.10
CA GLN A 617 0.40 44.71 -17.22
C GLN A 617 0.14 43.98 -18.55
N GLU A 618 0.88 42.93 -18.86
CA GLU A 618 0.66 42.13 -20.07
C GLU A 618 -0.65 41.36 -20.01
N ARG A 619 -0.91 40.70 -18.86
CA ARG A 619 -2.01 39.75 -18.65
C ARG A 619 -3.36 40.45 -18.47
N PHE A 620 -3.38 41.54 -17.73
CA PHE A 620 -4.58 42.24 -17.26
C PHE A 620 -4.68 43.68 -17.76
N LYS A 621 -3.69 44.18 -18.50
CA LYS A 621 -3.60 45.59 -18.96
C LYS A 621 -3.53 46.62 -17.84
N LEU A 622 -3.29 46.17 -16.61
CA LEU A 622 -3.06 46.98 -15.42
C LEU A 622 -1.88 46.41 -14.63
N PRO A 623 -1.01 47.24 -14.05
CA PRO A 623 0.04 46.76 -13.17
C PRO A 623 -0.54 46.41 -11.79
N LEU A 624 0.10 45.48 -11.07
CA LEU A 624 -0.37 44.97 -9.78
C LEU A 624 -0.79 46.05 -8.75
N PRO A 625 -0.08 47.18 -8.58
CA PRO A 625 -0.47 48.22 -7.62
C PRO A 625 -1.82 48.89 -7.91
N ARG A 626 -2.38 48.69 -9.12
CA ARG A 626 -3.68 49.23 -9.53
C ARG A 626 -4.78 48.16 -9.59
N ILE A 627 -4.49 46.96 -9.10
CA ILE A 627 -5.44 45.85 -9.03
C ILE A 627 -5.78 45.60 -7.56
N GLU A 628 -7.03 45.86 -7.21
CA GLU A 628 -7.63 45.57 -5.91
C GLU A 628 -8.43 44.26 -5.95
N SER A 629 -8.68 43.69 -4.77
CA SER A 629 -9.51 42.47 -4.67
C SER A 629 -10.95 42.80 -5.07
N GLY A 630 -11.48 42.09 -6.08
CA GLY A 630 -12.82 42.33 -6.63
C GLY A 630 -12.84 43.18 -7.90
N ASP A 631 -11.68 43.69 -8.35
CA ASP A 631 -11.62 44.44 -9.61
C ASP A 631 -12.06 43.59 -10.81
N ALA A 632 -12.91 44.20 -11.62
CA ALA A 632 -13.39 43.66 -12.89
C ALA A 632 -12.33 43.84 -13.99
N VAL A 633 -11.22 43.09 -13.91
CA VAL A 633 -10.17 43.20 -14.92
C VAL A 633 -10.42 42.19 -16.04
N MET A 634 -10.71 42.71 -17.24
CA MET A 634 -11.00 41.88 -18.41
C MET A 634 -9.74 41.11 -18.83
N ASP A 635 -9.89 39.81 -19.08
CA ASP A 635 -8.89 39.04 -19.80
C ASP A 635 -8.93 39.47 -21.27
N TYR A 636 -7.96 40.30 -21.68
CA TYR A 636 -7.89 40.81 -23.06
C TYR A 636 -7.31 39.79 -24.06
N SER A 637 -7.21 38.51 -23.68
CA SER A 637 -6.58 37.44 -24.45
C SER A 637 -7.44 36.17 -24.57
N PHE A 638 -8.74 36.36 -24.83
CA PHE A 638 -9.64 35.32 -25.32
C PHE A 638 -9.62 35.19 -26.83
#